data_AF-A0A8T1VN12-F1
#
_entry.id   AF-A0A8T1VN12-F1
#
_cell.length_a   1.000
_cell.length_b   1.000
_cell.length_c   1.000
_cell.angle_alpha   90.00
_cell.angle_beta   90.00
_cell.angle_gamma   90.00
#
_symmetry.space_group_name_H-M   'P 1'
#
loop_
_entity.id
_entity.type
_entity.pdbx_description
1 polymer ?
#
loop_
_entity_poly.entity_id
_entity_poly.type
_entity_poly.pdbx_seq_one_letter_code
_entity_poly.pdbx_strand_id
1 'polypeptide(L)'
;MKLHARRVRRLLAVLLIVWCALQVARAATKKDAWTKCIRSVPRSFTQPQQEQLCGPNLSNGQDPTNPGQCAKLALGGRPLQPAKFASRAELLRAASIIQLCSRTQTTGPAKCWVAIPAQVRQQLLVAFASPSPEANVISEATMVPLVQVCQDAQDDRPAQCLLLWLELSKTLSKRDADGGLATAVALCKSFGGKVSALKQCIKQTGPHLRTRAGSEIGVLQLCQLVRDGTNLPAVVECASELGRKHVLPTAIAQVCAGASGIVQPHRCFVEAQQRLKWMGQDAQMSLCMNAAADAAVVPINCALEMKSIARTLLPSNPSFPLTAEYGMFVSNLCRSATNATTVIECVRLVPAHAFTASQVLRLCAASTMPGQMPEDGDSVSLYPTSCAAQARLLLQRSASTSVGDSNGMGMSASTAAVHVCEQATSDAPSKCLADTQRDQALSAKLRVQLCRRATSDSPQLCVHSLRKLVNAQRMDIYDAVAACRQTKSLGPAECVMGLFQLATSATGKVAAQLCHDAKTLEPARCFVASPTFYDDELKVLLCNQAESLAPASCAESVITRFANQPSVKVSLCRGAASAAPAACAVEAPFGMDEASVVELCRSAGSTAPARCAQEVSTSLSVPWHRVAQVCAGSASTTPGRCLAHHSRHSRLLLRALDDNQVVIECRRAVARPAALGIAKASYNCPELRPMCPLQLVLTVLDQYGDPMVENYHQVRDAGVVYVSATFTGSYDPQHKLVHRGEPSLQGPSYATIANGSAVFSNLQFTGAGEFTLTFRAGERVTEEVARVLVHPDLAAEALHSRCDKLFTRFQCSAQSPPSLNRDHQRNELQLLRLPHGLQLSAVSCGQYWADNTGGLVFSGFSPPSHVLYALPRPLYDLFTSADIPRADMSAWALLGLQEGETNRGAIRRAYHQQSLQWHPDKWHALAATLPPVWQHELGGVYALVTQAYDQLVKPSTSTH
;
A
#
# COMPACT_ATOMS: atom_id res chain seq x y z
N MET A 1 -63.37 10.46 9.84
CA MET A 1 -63.51 8.99 10.06
C MET A 1 -63.23 8.09 8.85
N LYS A 2 -63.16 8.55 7.58
CA LYS A 2 -62.81 7.67 6.43
C LYS A 2 -61.32 7.38 6.23
N LEU A 3 -60.39 8.13 6.85
CA LEU A 3 -58.94 7.88 6.71
C LEU A 3 -58.40 6.77 7.63
N HIS A 4 -59.04 6.50 8.79
CA HIS A 4 -58.60 5.42 9.68
C HIS A 4 -58.93 4.02 9.14
N ALA A 5 -60.03 3.88 8.38
CA ALA A 5 -60.43 2.60 7.80
C ALA A 5 -59.46 2.09 6.72
N ARG A 6 -58.79 2.97 5.97
CA ARG A 6 -57.81 2.57 4.94
C ARG A 6 -56.47 2.10 5.52
N ARG A 7 -56.02 2.67 6.64
CA ARG A 7 -54.79 2.21 7.33
C ARG A 7 -54.99 0.86 8.02
N VAL A 8 -56.15 0.64 8.63
CA VAL A 8 -56.48 -0.65 9.27
C VAL A 8 -56.63 -1.78 8.24
N ARG A 9 -57.22 -1.51 7.07
CA ARG A 9 -57.30 -2.51 5.98
C ARG A 9 -55.94 -2.91 5.41
N ARG A 10 -54.98 -1.99 5.29
CA ARG A 10 -53.62 -2.32 4.83
C ARG A 10 -52.84 -3.11 5.87
N LEU A 11 -53.00 -2.81 7.16
CA LEU A 11 -52.39 -3.58 8.25
C LEU A 11 -52.97 -4.99 8.37
N LEU A 12 -54.28 -5.15 8.22
CA LEU A 12 -54.94 -6.46 8.19
C LEU A 12 -54.55 -7.29 6.96
N ALA A 13 -54.39 -6.67 5.79
CA ALA A 13 -53.93 -7.37 4.59
C ALA A 13 -52.48 -7.88 4.74
N VAL A 14 -51.60 -7.08 5.33
CA VAL A 14 -50.21 -7.50 5.61
C VAL A 14 -50.17 -8.60 6.68
N LEU A 15 -50.98 -8.51 7.74
CA LEU A 15 -51.09 -9.56 8.76
C LEU A 15 -51.66 -10.86 8.22
N LEU A 16 -52.63 -10.82 7.30
CA LEU A 16 -53.17 -12.00 6.62
C LEU A 16 -52.14 -12.66 5.69
N ILE A 17 -51.32 -11.87 4.98
CA ILE A 17 -50.24 -12.42 4.14
C ILE A 17 -49.17 -13.09 5.01
N VAL A 18 -48.81 -12.48 6.14
CA VAL A 18 -47.85 -13.07 7.10
C VAL A 18 -48.43 -14.32 7.76
N TRP A 19 -49.73 -14.33 8.10
CA TRP A 19 -50.38 -15.50 8.68
C TRP A 19 -50.53 -16.65 7.67
N CYS A 20 -50.89 -16.36 6.42
CA CYS A 20 -50.93 -17.36 5.36
C CYS A 20 -49.54 -17.92 5.05
N ALA A 21 -48.49 -17.08 5.04
CA ALA A 21 -47.11 -17.54 4.91
C ALA A 21 -46.69 -18.43 6.11
N LEU A 22 -47.14 -18.12 7.33
CA LEU A 22 -46.88 -18.93 8.52
C LEU A 22 -47.63 -20.27 8.51
N GLN A 23 -48.83 -20.33 7.94
CA GLN A 23 -49.64 -21.55 7.87
C GLN A 23 -49.24 -22.47 6.71
N VAL A 24 -48.82 -21.92 5.57
CA VAL A 24 -48.18 -22.69 4.49
C VAL A 24 -46.84 -23.26 4.94
N ALA A 25 -46.09 -22.54 5.79
CA ALA A 25 -44.87 -23.06 6.42
C ALA A 25 -45.13 -24.16 7.47
N ARG A 26 -46.32 -24.25 8.08
CA ARG A 26 -46.68 -25.29 9.08
C ARG A 26 -47.33 -26.54 8.48
N ALA A 27 -48.01 -26.45 7.34
CA ALA A 27 -48.53 -27.63 6.64
C ALA A 27 -47.43 -28.38 5.85
N ALA A 28 -46.33 -27.70 5.51
CA ALA A 28 -45.18 -28.32 4.86
C ALA A 28 -44.38 -29.25 5.79
N THR A 29 -44.43 -29.12 7.13
CA THR A 29 -43.48 -29.83 8.01
C THR A 29 -43.85 -31.27 8.38
N LYS A 30 -45.11 -31.71 8.19
CA LYS A 30 -45.48 -33.12 8.47
C LYS A 30 -45.27 -34.06 7.28
N LYS A 31 -45.48 -33.59 6.05
CA LYS A 31 -45.16 -34.36 4.84
C LYS A 31 -43.65 -34.34 4.57
N ASP A 32 -42.96 -33.27 4.96
CA ASP A 32 -41.52 -33.12 4.78
C ASP A 32 -40.69 -33.97 5.76
N ALA A 33 -41.22 -34.37 6.93
CA ALA A 33 -40.54 -35.30 7.85
C ALA A 33 -40.51 -36.75 7.32
N TRP A 34 -41.62 -37.24 6.77
CA TRP A 34 -41.70 -38.57 6.13
C TRP A 34 -40.83 -38.63 4.87
N THR A 35 -40.87 -37.57 4.06
CA THR A 35 -40.08 -37.47 2.82
C THR A 35 -38.59 -37.24 3.09
N LYS A 36 -38.22 -36.54 4.18
CA LYS A 36 -36.83 -36.41 4.63
C LYS A 36 -36.26 -37.71 5.18
N CYS A 37 -37.04 -38.51 5.91
CA CYS A 37 -36.61 -39.82 6.36
C CYS A 37 -36.25 -40.71 5.16
N ILE A 38 -37.15 -40.84 4.18
CA ILE A 38 -36.93 -41.64 2.97
C ILE A 38 -35.79 -41.06 2.09
N ARG A 39 -35.67 -39.74 1.94
CA ARG A 39 -34.58 -39.11 1.15
C ARG A 39 -33.21 -39.16 1.84
N SER A 40 -33.16 -39.37 3.15
CA SER A 40 -31.91 -39.46 3.91
C SER A 40 -31.31 -40.87 3.97
N VAL A 41 -32.05 -41.88 3.49
CA VAL A 41 -31.52 -43.25 3.36
C VAL A 41 -30.73 -43.34 2.04
N PRO A 42 -29.47 -43.80 2.07
CA PRO A 42 -28.65 -43.94 0.86
C PRO A 42 -29.34 -44.83 -0.20
N ARG A 43 -29.20 -44.49 -1.49
CA ARG A 43 -29.76 -45.25 -2.64
C ARG A 43 -29.29 -46.72 -2.76
N SER A 44 -28.43 -47.19 -1.87
CA SER A 44 -27.86 -48.54 -1.85
C SER A 44 -28.73 -49.61 -1.18
N PHE A 45 -29.93 -49.27 -0.71
CA PHE A 45 -30.90 -50.22 -0.13
C PHE A 45 -31.93 -50.63 -1.18
N THR A 46 -32.32 -51.92 -1.21
CA THR A 46 -33.37 -52.39 -2.12
C THR A 46 -34.75 -51.92 -1.62
N GLN A 47 -35.69 -51.67 -2.54
CA GLN A 47 -37.06 -51.23 -2.22
C GLN A 47 -37.76 -52.08 -1.11
N PRO A 48 -37.65 -53.42 -1.08
CA PRO A 48 -38.21 -54.21 0.03
C PRO A 48 -37.54 -53.97 1.39
N GLN A 49 -36.26 -53.57 1.46
CA GLN A 49 -35.60 -53.20 2.72
C GLN A 49 -36.07 -51.83 3.24
N GLN A 50 -36.40 -50.89 2.34
CA GLN A 50 -36.98 -49.60 2.71
C GLN A 50 -38.42 -49.75 3.22
N GLU A 51 -39.20 -50.65 2.62
CA GLU A 51 -40.57 -50.93 3.06
C GLU A 51 -40.61 -51.67 4.41
N GLN A 52 -39.62 -52.54 4.70
CA GLN A 52 -39.55 -53.25 5.98
C GLN A 52 -39.06 -52.37 7.15
N LEU A 53 -38.26 -51.33 6.88
CA LEU A 53 -37.83 -50.33 7.87
C LEU A 53 -38.93 -49.32 8.23
N CYS A 54 -39.97 -49.18 7.40
CA CYS A 54 -40.99 -48.13 7.54
C CYS A 54 -42.45 -48.62 7.39
N GLY A 55 -42.70 -49.93 7.48
CA GLY A 55 -44.03 -50.53 7.35
C GLY A 55 -44.95 -50.29 8.56
N PRO A 56 -46.27 -50.07 8.36
CA PRO A 56 -47.20 -49.74 9.43
C PRO A 56 -47.83 -51.02 10.03
N ASN A 57 -47.14 -51.69 10.96
CA ASN A 57 -47.79 -52.66 11.84
C ASN A 57 -47.71 -52.16 13.29
N LEU A 58 -48.79 -51.50 13.71
CA LEU A 58 -49.01 -50.94 15.04
C LEU A 58 -49.72 -51.99 15.90
N SER A 59 -48.98 -52.59 16.83
CA SER A 59 -49.57 -53.21 18.02
C SER A 59 -48.58 -53.04 19.18
N ASN A 60 -49.04 -52.34 20.23
CA ASN A 60 -48.34 -52.00 21.49
C ASN A 60 -47.51 -50.70 21.48
N GLY A 61 -48.20 -49.56 21.32
CA GLY A 61 -47.98 -48.34 22.13
C GLY A 61 -46.56 -47.87 22.45
N GLN A 62 -45.57 -48.12 21.59
CA GLN A 62 -44.23 -47.56 21.66
C GLN A 62 -44.01 -46.66 20.45
N ASP A 63 -43.55 -45.43 20.71
CA ASP A 63 -43.37 -44.38 19.71
C ASP A 63 -42.25 -44.77 18.71
N PRO A 64 -42.55 -44.94 17.41
CA PRO A 64 -41.62 -45.53 16.43
C PRO A 64 -40.50 -44.57 15.98
N THR A 65 -40.30 -43.46 16.68
CA THR A 65 -39.35 -42.41 16.30
C THR A 65 -38.02 -42.46 17.06
N ASN A 66 -37.74 -43.53 17.81
CA ASN A 66 -36.49 -43.65 18.59
C ASN A 66 -35.29 -44.04 17.69
N PRO A 67 -34.34 -43.13 17.40
CA PRO A 67 -33.27 -43.38 16.44
C PRO A 67 -32.35 -44.54 16.83
N GLY A 68 -32.25 -44.86 18.13
CA GLY A 68 -31.45 -45.97 18.65
C GLY A 68 -31.98 -47.36 18.27
N GLN A 69 -33.31 -47.53 18.12
CA GLN A 69 -33.89 -48.79 17.65
C GLN A 69 -33.75 -48.95 16.13
N CYS A 70 -33.87 -47.86 15.37
CA CYS A 70 -33.57 -47.83 13.93
C CYS A 70 -32.10 -48.21 13.64
N ALA A 71 -31.15 -47.67 14.42
CA ALA A 71 -29.73 -48.02 14.32
C ALA A 71 -29.47 -49.51 14.60
N LYS A 72 -30.14 -50.08 15.61
CA LYS A 72 -30.03 -51.50 15.98
C LYS A 72 -30.56 -52.44 14.89
N LEU A 73 -31.63 -52.05 14.19
CA LEU A 73 -32.21 -52.80 13.06
C LEU A 73 -31.37 -52.65 11.77
N ALA A 74 -30.90 -51.44 11.46
CA ALA A 74 -30.11 -51.15 10.26
C ALA A 74 -28.73 -51.83 10.23
N LEU A 75 -28.19 -52.19 11.40
CA LEU A 75 -26.92 -52.91 11.53
C LEU A 75 -27.06 -54.43 11.41
N GLY A 76 -28.28 -54.96 11.22
CA GLY A 76 -28.56 -56.38 10.98
C GLY A 76 -28.10 -57.25 12.15
N GLY A 77 -29.02 -57.63 13.04
CA GLY A 77 -28.75 -58.36 14.29
C GLY A 77 -28.15 -59.77 14.18
N ARG A 78 -27.32 -60.07 13.17
CA ARG A 78 -26.46 -61.26 13.17
C ARG A 78 -25.15 -60.96 13.93
N PRO A 79 -24.67 -61.89 14.75
CA PRO A 79 -23.38 -61.74 15.41
C PRO A 79 -22.25 -61.70 14.36
N LEU A 80 -21.49 -60.61 14.35
CA LEU A 80 -20.30 -60.44 13.52
C LEU A 80 -19.23 -61.44 13.97
N GLN A 81 -18.69 -62.23 13.03
CA GLN A 81 -17.57 -63.14 13.31
C GLN A 81 -16.27 -62.35 13.56
N PRO A 82 -15.36 -62.82 14.44
CA PRO A 82 -14.39 -61.96 15.12
C PRO A 82 -13.15 -61.51 14.31
N ALA A 83 -13.04 -61.75 13.00
CA ALA A 83 -11.73 -61.69 12.33
C ALA A 83 -11.64 -61.01 10.96
N LYS A 84 -12.60 -60.18 10.54
CA LYS A 84 -12.41 -59.30 9.36
C LYS A 84 -12.85 -57.88 9.68
N PHE A 85 -11.97 -56.92 9.41
CA PHE A 85 -12.24 -55.50 9.57
C PHE A 85 -13.53 -55.11 8.83
N ALA A 86 -14.38 -54.31 9.49
CA ALA A 86 -15.62 -53.81 8.92
C ALA A 86 -15.34 -53.21 7.54
N SER A 87 -16.10 -53.65 6.54
CA SER A 87 -15.96 -53.13 5.17
C SER A 87 -16.18 -51.61 5.18
N ARG A 88 -15.57 -50.89 4.23
CA ARG A 88 -15.75 -49.42 4.10
C ARG A 88 -17.23 -49.00 4.07
N ALA A 89 -18.11 -49.86 3.58
CA ALA A 89 -19.56 -49.66 3.59
C ALA A 89 -20.19 -49.72 5.00
N GLU A 90 -19.67 -50.56 5.89
CA GLU A 90 -20.14 -50.66 7.29
C GLU A 90 -19.66 -49.49 8.14
N LEU A 91 -18.42 -49.02 7.92
CA LEU A 91 -17.92 -47.78 8.54
C LEU A 91 -18.71 -46.55 8.09
N LEU A 92 -19.09 -46.46 6.80
CA LEU A 92 -19.93 -45.38 6.28
C LEU A 92 -21.38 -45.44 6.80
N ARG A 93 -21.95 -46.64 6.98
CA ARG A 93 -23.25 -46.81 7.67
C ARG A 93 -23.17 -46.36 9.12
N ALA A 94 -22.12 -46.76 9.83
CA ALA A 94 -21.92 -46.42 11.21
C ALA A 94 -21.74 -44.90 11.41
N ALA A 95 -20.96 -44.23 10.56
CA ALA A 95 -20.83 -42.76 10.59
C ALA A 95 -22.17 -42.03 10.35
N SER A 96 -23.01 -42.55 9.45
CA SER A 96 -24.34 -42.00 9.19
C SER A 96 -25.28 -42.15 10.39
N ILE A 97 -25.16 -43.25 11.15
CA ILE A 97 -25.91 -43.49 12.40
C ILE A 97 -25.48 -42.52 13.51
N ILE A 98 -24.19 -42.22 13.62
CA ILE A 98 -23.66 -41.24 14.61
C ILE A 98 -24.24 -39.86 14.36
N GLN A 99 -24.28 -39.42 13.10
CA GLN A 99 -24.84 -38.13 12.70
C GLN A 99 -26.36 -38.04 12.93
N LEU A 100 -27.05 -39.19 12.94
CA LEU A 100 -28.46 -39.29 13.32
C LEU A 100 -28.65 -39.17 14.84
N CYS A 101 -27.78 -39.80 15.63
CA CYS A 101 -27.83 -39.75 17.09
C CYS A 101 -27.55 -38.34 17.65
N SER A 102 -26.64 -37.56 17.05
CA SER A 102 -26.30 -36.20 17.51
C SER A 102 -27.44 -35.19 17.36
N ARG A 103 -28.43 -35.47 16.50
CA ARG A 103 -29.58 -34.59 16.28
C ARG A 103 -30.73 -34.79 17.27
N THR A 104 -30.56 -35.62 18.29
CA THR A 104 -31.60 -35.88 19.29
C THR A 104 -31.51 -34.88 20.44
N GLN A 105 -32.66 -34.41 20.94
CA GLN A 105 -32.70 -33.44 22.05
C GLN A 105 -32.48 -34.11 23.41
N THR A 106 -31.99 -33.33 24.39
CA THR A 106 -31.80 -33.73 25.80
C THR A 106 -30.78 -34.87 26.01
N THR A 107 -31.13 -35.93 26.76
CA THR A 107 -30.27 -37.12 26.99
C THR A 107 -30.32 -38.12 25.84
N GLY A 108 -31.02 -37.79 24.75
CA GLY A 108 -31.20 -38.62 23.56
C GLY A 108 -29.89 -39.11 22.94
N PRO A 109 -28.85 -38.27 22.77
CA PRO A 109 -27.63 -38.68 22.08
C PRO A 109 -26.87 -39.78 22.85
N ALA A 110 -26.79 -39.64 24.18
CA ALA A 110 -26.17 -40.63 25.06
C ALA A 110 -26.93 -41.98 25.04
N LYS A 111 -28.27 -41.94 25.07
CA LYS A 111 -29.10 -43.15 25.00
C LYS A 111 -29.01 -43.84 23.63
N CYS A 112 -28.97 -43.05 22.54
CA CYS A 112 -28.79 -43.54 21.17
C CYS A 112 -27.43 -44.24 21.00
N TRP A 113 -26.36 -43.63 21.54
CA TRP A 113 -25.02 -44.21 21.51
C TRP A 113 -24.91 -45.52 22.27
N VAL A 114 -25.52 -45.61 23.47
CA VAL A 114 -25.50 -46.83 24.29
C VAL A 114 -26.23 -48.01 23.61
N ALA A 115 -27.19 -47.73 22.73
CA ALA A 115 -27.90 -48.76 21.97
C ALA A 115 -27.06 -49.41 20.85
N ILE A 116 -25.93 -48.81 20.45
CA ILE A 116 -25.01 -49.37 19.45
C ILE A 116 -24.23 -50.54 20.09
N PRO A 117 -24.14 -51.71 19.43
CA PRO A 117 -23.39 -52.85 19.96
C PRO A 117 -21.96 -52.49 20.37
N ALA A 118 -21.50 -53.01 21.51
CA ALA A 118 -20.23 -52.64 22.11
C ALA A 118 -19.03 -52.82 21.16
N GLN A 119 -18.97 -53.93 20.40
CA GLN A 119 -17.91 -54.16 19.43
C GLN A 119 -17.86 -53.09 18.32
N VAL A 120 -19.01 -52.62 17.84
CA VAL A 120 -19.08 -51.57 16.80
C VAL A 120 -18.61 -50.23 17.36
N ARG A 121 -18.99 -49.91 18.61
CA ARG A 121 -18.50 -48.70 19.29
C ARG A 121 -16.98 -48.69 19.42
N GLN A 122 -16.39 -49.82 19.75
CA GLN A 122 -14.94 -49.96 19.90
C GLN A 122 -14.20 -49.80 18.56
N GLN A 123 -14.73 -50.40 17.48
CA GLN A 123 -14.15 -50.24 16.14
C GLN A 123 -14.23 -48.80 15.61
N LEU A 124 -15.32 -48.08 15.90
CA LEU A 124 -15.46 -46.67 15.55
C LEU A 124 -14.44 -45.79 16.28
N LEU A 125 -14.26 -46.00 17.58
CA LEU A 125 -13.28 -45.25 18.38
C LEU A 125 -11.85 -45.44 17.85
N VAL A 126 -11.52 -46.64 17.37
CA VAL A 126 -10.20 -46.92 16.77
C VAL A 126 -10.07 -46.27 15.38
N ALA A 127 -11.12 -46.29 14.55
CA ALA A 127 -11.08 -45.71 13.20
C ALA A 127 -10.88 -44.19 13.20
N PHE A 128 -11.38 -43.47 14.21
CA PHE A 128 -11.20 -42.02 14.36
C PHE A 128 -9.86 -41.61 14.97
N ALA A 129 -9.06 -42.56 15.50
CA ALA A 129 -7.80 -42.28 16.19
C ALA A 129 -6.55 -42.34 15.30
N SER A 130 -6.69 -42.53 13.97
CA SER A 130 -5.55 -42.56 13.02
C SER A 130 -5.22 -41.15 12.50
N PRO A 131 -4.07 -40.54 12.85
CA PRO A 131 -3.71 -39.19 12.41
C PRO A 131 -2.88 -39.21 11.11
N SER A 132 -3.19 -38.27 10.20
CA SER A 132 -2.29 -37.85 9.11
C SER A 132 -1.10 -37.10 9.71
N PRO A 133 0.15 -37.32 9.22
CA PRO A 133 1.33 -36.80 9.89
C PRO A 133 1.60 -35.37 9.43
N GLU A 134 1.02 -34.38 10.09
CA GLU A 134 1.55 -33.01 10.19
C GLU A 134 0.70 -32.19 11.20
N ALA A 135 0.84 -32.50 12.49
CA ALA A 135 0.56 -31.59 13.61
C ALA A 135 0.96 -32.27 14.94
N ASN A 136 1.91 -31.68 15.66
CA ASN A 136 2.24 -32.07 17.02
C ASN A 136 1.19 -31.52 18.00
N VAL A 137 0.26 -32.37 18.46
CA VAL A 137 -0.49 -32.19 19.72
C VAL A 137 -0.70 -33.55 20.39
N ILE A 138 -0.51 -33.55 21.72
CA ILE A 138 -0.48 -34.67 22.67
C ILE A 138 -1.83 -35.42 22.75
N SER A 139 -1.73 -36.74 22.97
CA SER A 139 -2.79 -37.75 23.13
C SER A 139 -4.02 -37.36 23.97
N GLU A 140 -5.20 -37.30 23.33
CA GLU A 140 -6.52 -37.34 23.99
C GLU A 140 -7.60 -38.05 23.12
N ALA A 141 -7.20 -39.08 22.35
CA ALA A 141 -7.99 -39.56 21.22
C ALA A 141 -9.15 -40.56 21.51
N THR A 142 -9.48 -40.89 22.76
CA THR A 142 -10.57 -41.86 23.05
C THR A 142 -11.91 -41.24 23.45
N MET A 143 -11.98 -39.92 23.74
CA MET A 143 -13.22 -39.23 24.15
C MET A 143 -13.79 -38.29 23.07
N VAL A 144 -13.01 -37.95 22.03
CA VAL A 144 -13.33 -36.89 21.05
C VAL A 144 -14.68 -37.07 20.35
N PRO A 145 -15.06 -38.25 19.84
CA PRO A 145 -16.31 -38.38 19.08
C PRO A 145 -17.55 -38.16 19.96
N LEU A 146 -17.46 -38.51 21.26
CA LEU A 146 -18.59 -38.43 22.16
C LEU A 146 -18.76 -37.05 22.78
N VAL A 147 -17.64 -36.37 23.07
CA VAL A 147 -17.63 -34.96 23.47
C VAL A 147 -18.24 -34.13 22.34
N GLN A 148 -17.92 -34.42 21.08
CA GLN A 148 -18.56 -33.80 19.91
C GLN A 148 -20.06 -34.10 19.83
N VAL A 149 -20.47 -35.36 19.99
CA VAL A 149 -21.90 -35.74 19.93
C VAL A 149 -22.73 -35.07 21.04
N CYS A 150 -22.19 -34.89 22.25
CA CYS A 150 -22.87 -34.16 23.32
C CYS A 150 -22.69 -32.63 23.23
N GLN A 151 -21.63 -32.11 22.60
CA GLN A 151 -21.45 -30.68 22.30
C GLN A 151 -22.44 -30.19 21.23
N ASP A 152 -22.69 -31.01 20.21
CA ASP A 152 -23.54 -30.66 19.07
C ASP A 152 -25.04 -30.93 19.32
N ALA A 153 -25.39 -31.40 20.51
CA ALA A 153 -26.78 -31.58 20.91
C ALA A 153 -27.48 -30.21 20.98
N GLN A 154 -28.64 -30.08 20.31
CA GLN A 154 -29.26 -28.78 19.99
C GLN A 154 -29.75 -27.90 21.17
N ASP A 155 -29.61 -28.30 22.44
CA ASP A 155 -30.09 -27.53 23.61
C ASP A 155 -29.09 -27.47 24.79
N ASP A 156 -29.25 -26.42 25.63
CA ASP A 156 -28.41 -25.87 26.72
C ASP A 156 -27.89 -26.79 27.85
N ARG A 157 -27.90 -28.13 27.72
CA ARG A 157 -27.50 -29.04 28.83
C ARG A 157 -26.48 -30.13 28.44
N PRO A 158 -25.37 -29.79 27.77
CA PRO A 158 -24.37 -30.77 27.34
C PRO A 158 -23.63 -31.45 28.52
N ALA A 159 -23.49 -30.76 29.67
CA ALA A 159 -22.91 -31.36 30.88
C ALA A 159 -23.76 -32.53 31.43
N GLN A 160 -25.08 -32.46 31.30
CA GLN A 160 -25.98 -33.53 31.74
C GLN A 160 -25.95 -34.74 30.81
N CYS A 161 -25.66 -34.54 29.51
CA CYS A 161 -25.42 -35.61 28.52
C CYS A 161 -24.16 -36.42 28.88
N LEU A 162 -23.08 -35.73 29.23
CA LEU A 162 -21.79 -36.34 29.57
C LEU A 162 -21.84 -37.10 30.91
N LEU A 163 -22.50 -36.53 31.92
CA LEU A 163 -22.65 -37.15 33.24
C LEU A 163 -23.52 -38.41 33.21
N LEU A 164 -24.63 -38.40 32.45
CA LEU A 164 -25.49 -39.58 32.32
C LEU A 164 -24.78 -40.75 31.61
N TRP A 165 -23.85 -40.44 30.70
CA TRP A 165 -23.04 -41.44 30.02
C TRP A 165 -21.98 -42.05 30.95
N LEU A 166 -21.29 -41.23 31.75
CA LEU A 166 -20.35 -41.72 32.76
C LEU A 166 -21.04 -42.66 33.75
N GLU A 167 -22.29 -42.36 34.11
CA GLU A 167 -23.10 -43.17 35.02
C GLU A 167 -23.61 -44.49 34.38
N LEU A 168 -24.04 -44.46 33.10
CA LEU A 168 -24.57 -45.62 32.38
C LEU A 168 -23.49 -46.56 31.84
N SER A 169 -22.28 -46.07 31.62
CA SER A 169 -21.21 -46.86 30.99
C SER A 169 -20.73 -48.00 31.88
N LYS A 170 -20.82 -47.90 33.22
CA LYS A 170 -20.49 -48.91 34.26
C LYS A 170 -19.15 -49.68 34.10
N THR A 171 -18.38 -49.46 33.05
CA THR A 171 -17.16 -50.19 32.68
C THR A 171 -15.92 -49.31 32.70
N LEU A 172 -16.03 -48.04 33.12
CA LEU A 172 -14.92 -47.10 33.15
C LEU A 172 -14.17 -47.17 34.48
N SER A 173 -12.84 -47.12 34.40
CA SER A 173 -11.98 -47.14 35.58
C SER A 173 -12.07 -45.82 36.34
N LYS A 174 -11.70 -45.83 37.64
CA LYS A 174 -11.68 -44.63 38.49
C LYS A 174 -10.88 -43.46 37.88
N ARG A 175 -9.88 -43.75 37.05
CA ARG A 175 -9.06 -42.77 36.32
C ARG A 175 -9.83 -42.07 35.20
N ASP A 176 -10.69 -42.80 34.50
CA ASP A 176 -11.48 -42.26 33.40
C ASP A 176 -12.64 -41.39 33.90
N ALA A 177 -13.12 -41.66 35.13
CA ALA A 177 -14.11 -40.82 35.81
C ALA A 177 -13.54 -39.46 36.25
N ASP A 178 -12.30 -39.42 36.76
CA ASP A 178 -11.63 -38.18 37.13
C ASP A 178 -11.29 -37.34 35.87
N GLY A 179 -10.94 -37.99 34.75
CA GLY A 179 -10.79 -37.34 33.44
C GLY A 179 -12.11 -36.77 32.92
N GLY A 180 -13.20 -37.53 32.98
CA GLY A 180 -14.53 -37.07 32.56
C GLY A 180 -15.06 -35.88 33.38
N LEU A 181 -14.73 -35.81 34.68
CA LEU A 181 -15.07 -34.66 35.53
C LEU A 181 -14.29 -33.41 35.12
N ALA A 182 -12.99 -33.55 34.79
CA ALA A 182 -12.18 -32.45 34.29
C ALA A 182 -12.72 -31.92 32.94
N THR A 183 -13.14 -32.82 32.05
CA THR A 183 -13.78 -32.44 30.77
C THR A 183 -15.14 -31.78 30.99
N ALA A 184 -15.95 -32.23 31.96
CA ALA A 184 -17.22 -31.59 32.32
C ALA A 184 -17.01 -30.17 32.87
N VAL A 185 -15.96 -29.97 33.68
CA VAL A 185 -15.57 -28.64 34.20
C VAL A 185 -15.07 -27.74 33.07
N ALA A 186 -14.29 -28.25 32.13
CA ALA A 186 -13.86 -27.51 30.93
C ALA A 186 -15.07 -27.10 30.07
N LEU A 187 -16.08 -27.96 29.96
CA LEU A 187 -17.34 -27.64 29.28
C LEU A 187 -18.15 -26.56 30.01
N CYS A 188 -18.19 -26.55 31.35
CA CYS A 188 -18.82 -25.44 32.09
C CYS A 188 -18.08 -24.10 31.87
N LYS A 189 -16.77 -24.12 31.63
CA LYS A 189 -15.96 -22.90 31.36
C LYS A 189 -16.24 -22.27 29.99
N SER A 190 -16.67 -23.05 28.99
CA SER A 190 -16.90 -22.52 27.62
C SER A 190 -18.17 -21.68 27.46
N PHE A 191 -19.04 -21.61 28.47
CA PHE A 191 -20.28 -20.81 28.46
C PHE A 191 -20.07 -19.28 28.68
N GLY A 192 -18.90 -18.77 28.31
CA GLY A 192 -18.39 -17.43 28.57
C GLY A 192 -19.43 -16.31 28.51
N GLY A 193 -19.87 -15.85 29.69
CA GLY A 193 -20.61 -14.60 29.87
C GLY A 193 -22.06 -14.68 30.39
N LYS A 194 -22.73 -15.84 30.36
CA LYS A 194 -24.09 -15.95 30.94
C LYS A 194 -24.04 -16.45 32.39
N VAL A 195 -24.04 -15.51 33.35
CA VAL A 195 -23.95 -15.77 34.80
C VAL A 195 -25.01 -16.77 35.29
N SER A 196 -26.23 -16.75 34.73
CA SER A 196 -27.29 -17.70 35.08
C SER A 196 -27.00 -19.15 34.66
N ALA A 197 -26.41 -19.36 33.47
CA ALA A 197 -26.05 -20.68 32.96
C ALA A 197 -24.87 -21.28 33.72
N LEU A 198 -23.84 -20.47 34.03
CA LEU A 198 -22.71 -20.88 34.86
C LEU A 198 -23.17 -21.25 36.28
N LYS A 199 -24.04 -20.42 36.89
CA LYS A 199 -24.62 -20.70 38.21
C LYS A 199 -25.41 -22.00 38.23
N GLN A 200 -26.09 -22.35 37.13
CA GLN A 200 -26.84 -23.61 37.00
C GLN A 200 -25.91 -24.82 36.79
N CYS A 201 -24.84 -24.68 35.98
CA CYS A 201 -23.79 -25.70 35.77
C CYS A 201 -23.09 -26.06 37.09
N ILE A 202 -22.73 -25.04 37.89
CA ILE A 202 -22.07 -25.19 39.19
C ILE A 202 -23.02 -25.82 40.22
N LYS A 203 -24.32 -25.45 40.20
CA LYS A 203 -25.31 -26.02 41.12
C LYS A 203 -25.55 -27.52 40.87
N GLN A 204 -25.42 -27.99 39.63
CA GLN A 204 -25.60 -29.39 39.27
C GLN A 204 -24.34 -30.25 39.48
N THR A 205 -23.14 -29.67 39.41
CA THR A 205 -21.86 -30.36 39.67
C THR A 205 -21.44 -30.33 41.15
N GLY A 206 -21.94 -29.36 41.92
CA GLY A 206 -21.63 -29.16 43.34
C GLY A 206 -21.82 -30.35 44.28
N PRO A 207 -22.85 -31.21 44.14
CA PRO A 207 -23.02 -32.40 44.99
C PRO A 207 -21.88 -33.42 44.83
N HIS A 208 -21.29 -33.53 43.63
CA HIS A 208 -20.19 -34.45 43.34
C HIS A 208 -18.82 -33.91 43.76
N LEU A 209 -18.70 -32.59 43.98
CA LEU A 209 -17.50 -31.93 44.50
C LEU A 209 -17.46 -31.90 46.03
N ARG A 210 -18.61 -31.78 46.70
CA ARG A 210 -18.72 -31.72 48.17
C ARG A 210 -18.34 -33.01 48.90
N THR A 211 -18.42 -34.16 48.25
CA THR A 211 -18.15 -35.45 48.89
C THR A 211 -16.67 -35.83 48.98
N ARG A 212 -15.74 -35.02 48.42
CA ARG A 212 -14.32 -35.42 48.31
C ARG A 212 -13.26 -34.44 48.85
N ALA A 213 -13.57 -33.17 49.16
CA ALA A 213 -12.56 -32.22 49.67
C ALA A 213 -13.14 -31.25 50.72
N GLY A 214 -12.39 -31.00 51.79
CA GLY A 214 -12.78 -30.20 52.97
C GLY A 214 -13.26 -28.77 52.64
N SER A 215 -14.13 -28.25 53.51
CA SER A 215 -14.93 -27.03 53.29
C SER A 215 -14.14 -25.74 53.05
N GLU A 216 -12.87 -25.65 53.43
CA GLU A 216 -12.01 -24.46 53.22
C GLU A 216 -11.33 -24.46 51.85
N ILE A 217 -10.93 -25.64 51.34
CA ILE A 217 -10.34 -25.78 50.00
C ILE A 217 -11.39 -25.52 48.92
N GLY A 218 -12.65 -25.86 49.19
CA GLY A 218 -13.76 -25.60 48.27
C GLY A 218 -14.00 -24.11 48.01
N VAL A 219 -13.78 -23.24 49.00
CA VAL A 219 -13.95 -21.77 48.85
C VAL A 219 -12.77 -21.16 48.10
N LEU A 220 -11.55 -21.62 48.37
CA LEU A 220 -10.35 -21.20 47.64
C LEU A 220 -10.38 -21.66 46.16
N GLN A 221 -10.86 -22.87 45.87
CA GLN A 221 -11.06 -23.35 44.49
C GLN A 221 -12.20 -22.60 43.77
N LEU A 222 -13.25 -22.21 44.49
CA LEU A 222 -14.31 -21.34 43.94
C LEU A 222 -13.79 -19.92 43.62
N CYS A 223 -12.92 -19.34 44.46
CA CYS A 223 -12.31 -18.04 44.15
C CYS A 223 -11.22 -18.16 43.06
N GLN A 224 -10.57 -19.31 42.91
CA GLN A 224 -9.69 -19.59 41.77
C GLN A 224 -10.45 -19.66 40.44
N LEU A 225 -11.75 -19.98 40.43
CA LEU A 225 -12.60 -19.90 39.23
C LEU A 225 -12.90 -18.44 38.80
N VAL A 226 -12.67 -17.45 39.67
CA VAL A 226 -12.78 -16.01 39.40
C VAL A 226 -11.43 -15.41 38.93
N ARG A 227 -10.36 -16.20 38.96
CA ARG A 227 -8.97 -15.77 38.74
C ARG A 227 -8.65 -15.33 37.30
N ASP A 228 -9.56 -15.52 36.33
CA ASP A 228 -9.37 -15.02 34.96
C ASP A 228 -9.58 -13.48 34.83
N GLY A 229 -9.70 -12.76 35.96
CA GLY A 229 -9.19 -11.39 36.09
C GLY A 229 -9.98 -10.25 35.42
N THR A 230 -11.09 -10.53 34.74
CA THR A 230 -11.84 -9.50 33.99
C THR A 230 -12.91 -8.76 34.79
N ASN A 231 -13.20 -9.16 36.05
CA ASN A 231 -14.31 -8.59 36.83
C ASN A 231 -13.89 -8.20 38.26
N LEU A 232 -13.36 -6.98 38.41
CA LEU A 232 -12.85 -6.41 39.66
C LEU A 232 -13.83 -6.49 40.85
N PRO A 233 -15.14 -6.17 40.70
CA PRO A 233 -16.11 -6.35 41.79
C PRO A 233 -16.13 -7.76 42.39
N ALA A 234 -16.03 -8.80 41.56
CA ALA A 234 -16.05 -10.19 42.04
C ALA A 234 -14.77 -10.58 42.78
N VAL A 235 -13.62 -10.02 42.38
CA VAL A 235 -12.32 -10.22 43.06
C VAL A 235 -12.31 -9.50 44.40
N VAL A 236 -12.79 -8.25 44.47
CA VAL A 236 -12.88 -7.46 45.70
C VAL A 236 -13.88 -8.09 46.68
N GLU A 237 -15.01 -8.63 46.19
CA GLU A 237 -16.00 -9.31 47.03
C GLU A 237 -15.45 -10.64 47.59
N CYS A 238 -14.73 -11.44 46.78
CA CYS A 238 -14.03 -12.62 47.28
C CYS A 238 -12.96 -12.25 48.34
N ALA A 239 -12.13 -11.24 48.08
CA ALA A 239 -11.12 -10.77 49.03
C ALA A 239 -11.75 -10.24 50.34
N SER A 240 -12.90 -9.57 50.25
CA SER A 240 -13.66 -9.09 51.41
C SER A 240 -14.24 -10.23 52.24
N GLU A 241 -14.75 -11.29 51.61
CA GLU A 241 -15.28 -12.48 52.30
C GLU A 241 -14.15 -13.30 52.95
N LEU A 242 -12.99 -13.42 52.30
CA LEU A 242 -11.80 -14.03 52.91
C LEU A 242 -11.30 -13.23 54.12
N GLY A 243 -11.33 -11.90 54.04
CA GLY A 243 -10.97 -11.01 55.15
C GLY A 243 -11.93 -11.12 56.34
N ARG A 244 -13.25 -11.21 56.09
CA ARG A 244 -14.26 -11.44 57.14
C ARG A 244 -14.09 -12.78 57.84
N LYS A 245 -13.49 -13.77 57.19
CA LYS A 245 -13.18 -15.09 57.76
C LYS A 245 -11.76 -15.20 58.35
N HIS A 246 -11.08 -14.07 58.56
CA HIS A 246 -9.75 -14.00 59.18
C HIS A 246 -8.65 -14.82 58.48
N VAL A 247 -8.70 -14.91 57.15
CA VAL A 247 -7.63 -15.55 56.36
C VAL A 247 -6.38 -14.66 56.34
N LEU A 248 -5.17 -15.27 56.32
CA LEU A 248 -3.88 -14.58 56.38
C LEU A 248 -3.71 -13.48 55.30
N PRO A 249 -3.18 -12.29 55.65
CA PRO A 249 -3.02 -11.15 54.73
C PRO A 249 -2.27 -11.46 53.43
N THR A 250 -1.30 -12.39 53.49
CA THR A 250 -0.50 -12.84 52.34
C THR A 250 -1.34 -13.57 51.29
N ALA A 251 -2.36 -14.34 51.71
CA ALA A 251 -3.26 -15.03 50.77
C ALA A 251 -4.18 -14.04 50.04
N ILE A 252 -4.60 -12.97 50.73
CA ILE A 252 -5.43 -11.91 50.13
C ILE A 252 -4.60 -11.06 49.16
N ALA A 253 -3.34 -10.78 49.51
CA ALA A 253 -2.38 -10.13 48.62
C ALA A 253 -2.15 -10.94 47.33
N GLN A 254 -2.07 -12.27 47.42
CA GLN A 254 -1.98 -13.16 46.25
C GLN A 254 -3.25 -13.15 45.39
N VAL A 255 -4.44 -13.03 46.00
CA VAL A 255 -5.72 -12.92 45.27
C VAL A 255 -5.78 -11.60 44.49
N CYS A 256 -5.40 -10.47 45.10
CA CYS A 256 -5.34 -9.19 44.38
C CYS A 256 -4.21 -9.14 43.33
N ALA A 257 -3.07 -9.79 43.58
CA ALA A 257 -1.97 -9.86 42.61
C ALA A 257 -2.33 -10.65 41.35
N GLY A 258 -3.28 -11.59 41.43
CA GLY A 258 -3.76 -12.38 40.29
C GLY A 258 -4.80 -11.70 39.38
N ALA A 259 -5.22 -10.46 39.67
CA ALA A 259 -6.11 -9.72 38.78
C ALA A 259 -5.33 -9.27 37.51
N SER A 260 -5.79 -9.67 36.33
CA SER A 260 -5.02 -9.49 35.08
C SER A 260 -4.84 -8.02 34.67
N GLY A 261 -3.78 -7.76 33.89
CA GLY A 261 -3.18 -6.46 33.59
C GLY A 261 -4.06 -5.34 32.97
N ILE A 262 -5.36 -5.55 32.77
CA ILE A 262 -6.31 -4.48 32.41
C ILE A 262 -6.78 -3.73 33.66
N VAL A 263 -6.80 -4.39 34.82
CA VAL A 263 -7.18 -3.77 36.09
C VAL A 263 -5.92 -3.64 36.94
N GLN A 264 -5.42 -2.40 37.04
CA GLN A 264 -4.22 -2.09 37.79
C GLN A 264 -4.30 -2.69 39.21
N PRO A 265 -3.38 -3.61 39.60
CA PRO A 265 -3.38 -4.28 40.92
C PRO A 265 -3.44 -3.31 42.10
N HIS A 266 -2.96 -2.09 41.91
CA HIS A 266 -3.04 -1.01 42.89
C HIS A 266 -4.48 -0.58 43.23
N ARG A 267 -5.47 -0.75 42.34
CA ARG A 267 -6.87 -0.39 42.63
C ARG A 267 -7.56 -1.41 43.55
N CYS A 268 -7.33 -2.70 43.32
CA CYS A 268 -7.74 -3.78 44.24
C CYS A 268 -7.17 -3.52 45.64
N PHE A 269 -5.90 -3.14 45.67
CA PHE A 269 -5.18 -2.81 46.90
C PHE A 269 -5.76 -1.58 47.63
N VAL A 270 -5.99 -0.46 46.91
CA VAL A 270 -6.52 0.76 47.53
C VAL A 270 -7.92 0.54 48.09
N GLU A 271 -8.81 -0.13 47.37
CA GLU A 271 -10.15 -0.44 47.89
C GLU A 271 -10.12 -1.42 49.07
N ALA A 272 -9.27 -2.45 49.02
CA ALA A 272 -9.12 -3.40 50.12
C ALA A 272 -8.53 -2.73 51.37
N GLN A 273 -7.52 -1.86 51.21
CA GLN A 273 -6.88 -1.16 52.32
C GLN A 273 -7.78 -0.07 52.93
N GLN A 274 -8.55 0.65 52.11
CA GLN A 274 -9.55 1.62 52.59
C GLN A 274 -10.67 0.94 53.39
N ARG A 275 -11.11 -0.27 53.00
CA ARG A 275 -12.19 -1.01 53.67
C ARG A 275 -11.74 -1.79 54.90
N LEU A 276 -10.49 -2.26 54.94
CA LEU A 276 -10.04 -3.24 55.95
C LEU A 276 -8.90 -2.75 56.87
N LYS A 277 -8.19 -1.65 56.54
CA LYS A 277 -7.21 -0.92 57.40
C LYS A 277 -6.15 -1.76 58.15
N TRP A 278 -5.52 -2.76 57.54
CA TRP A 278 -4.83 -3.82 58.30
C TRP A 278 -3.44 -4.29 57.80
N MET A 279 -2.80 -3.59 56.84
CA MET A 279 -1.62 -4.16 56.15
C MET A 279 -0.31 -3.38 56.38
N GLY A 280 0.72 -4.07 56.91
CA GLY A 280 2.06 -3.53 57.22
C GLY A 280 3.03 -3.42 56.03
N GLN A 281 4.17 -2.73 56.20
CA GLN A 281 5.13 -2.41 55.13
C GLN A 281 5.72 -3.63 54.41
N ASP A 282 5.99 -4.73 55.11
CA ASP A 282 6.56 -5.93 54.50
C ASP A 282 5.59 -6.61 53.52
N ALA A 283 4.30 -6.61 53.84
CA ALA A 283 3.26 -7.14 52.96
C ALA A 283 3.07 -6.24 51.72
N GLN A 284 3.25 -4.92 51.86
CA GLN A 284 3.23 -3.99 50.73
C GLN A 284 4.45 -4.19 49.82
N MET A 285 5.63 -4.46 50.39
CA MET A 285 6.86 -4.72 49.66
C MET A 285 6.82 -6.06 48.90
N SER A 286 6.32 -7.13 49.52
CA SER A 286 6.08 -8.41 48.84
C SER A 286 5.06 -8.28 47.71
N LEU A 287 4.04 -7.42 47.86
CA LEU A 287 3.06 -7.18 46.81
C LEU A 287 3.69 -6.49 45.59
N CYS A 288 4.48 -5.42 45.77
CA CYS A 288 5.15 -4.74 44.65
C CYS A 288 6.18 -5.66 43.96
N MET A 289 6.89 -6.50 44.71
CA MET A 289 7.83 -7.47 44.14
C MET A 289 7.12 -8.56 43.33
N ASN A 290 6.01 -9.09 43.83
CA ASN A 290 5.24 -10.13 43.15
C ASN A 290 4.44 -9.60 41.94
N ALA A 291 3.85 -8.40 42.06
CA ALA A 291 3.16 -7.75 40.94
C ALA A 291 4.12 -7.39 39.79
N ALA A 292 5.37 -7.05 40.13
CA ALA A 292 6.41 -6.80 39.13
C ALA A 292 6.87 -8.07 38.40
N ALA A 293 6.84 -9.23 39.06
CA ALA A 293 7.17 -10.52 38.46
C ALA A 293 6.13 -10.97 37.41
N ASP A 294 4.84 -10.68 37.64
CA ASP A 294 3.75 -11.18 36.79
C ASP A 294 3.24 -10.18 35.73
N ALA A 295 3.39 -8.85 35.94
CA ALA A 295 2.75 -7.83 35.10
C ALA A 295 3.70 -6.88 34.33
N ALA A 296 5.01 -7.13 34.32
CA ALA A 296 6.02 -6.22 33.75
C ALA A 296 5.92 -4.76 34.25
N VAL A 297 5.32 -4.54 35.43
CA VAL A 297 5.30 -3.24 36.09
C VAL A 297 6.63 -3.08 36.81
N VAL A 298 7.41 -2.09 36.43
CA VAL A 298 8.70 -1.81 37.09
C VAL A 298 8.45 -1.57 38.58
N PRO A 299 9.10 -2.31 39.51
CA PRO A 299 8.91 -2.19 40.96
C PRO A 299 8.95 -0.75 41.48
N ILE A 300 9.69 0.12 40.77
CA ILE A 300 9.88 1.53 41.05
C ILE A 300 8.58 2.32 40.84
N ASN A 301 7.80 2.03 39.80
CA ASN A 301 6.52 2.69 39.55
C ASN A 301 5.49 2.34 40.64
N CYS A 302 5.49 1.09 41.12
CA CYS A 302 4.69 0.65 42.27
C CYS A 302 5.05 1.46 43.53
N ALA A 303 6.35 1.64 43.81
CA ALA A 303 6.84 2.41 44.95
C ALA A 303 6.55 3.93 44.85
N LEU A 304 6.60 4.50 43.64
CA LEU A 304 6.29 5.92 43.38
C LEU A 304 4.79 6.21 43.52
N GLU A 305 3.92 5.34 43.00
CA GLU A 305 2.47 5.47 43.18
C GLU A 305 2.06 5.30 44.64
N MET A 306 2.66 4.34 45.37
CA MET A 306 2.43 4.20 46.81
C MET A 306 2.78 5.47 47.59
N LYS A 307 3.84 6.19 47.20
CA LYS A 307 4.22 7.47 47.82
C LYS A 307 3.20 8.58 47.54
N SER A 308 2.70 8.64 46.30
CA SER A 308 1.65 9.57 45.89
C SER A 308 0.39 9.37 46.76
N ILE A 309 0.02 8.11 47.00
CA ILE A 309 -1.19 7.72 47.73
C ILE A 309 -1.02 7.87 49.26
N ALA A 310 0.15 7.55 49.81
CA ALA A 310 0.44 7.77 51.23
C ALA A 310 0.39 9.26 51.61
N ARG A 311 0.80 10.15 50.69
CA ARG A 311 0.69 11.61 50.87
C ARG A 311 -0.76 12.11 50.84
N THR A 312 -1.66 11.44 50.13
CA THR A 312 -3.07 11.85 50.05
C THR A 312 -3.94 11.29 51.18
N LEU A 313 -3.54 10.17 51.80
CA LEU A 313 -4.31 9.50 52.86
C LEU A 313 -3.92 9.87 54.29
N LEU A 314 -2.77 10.52 54.51
CA LEU A 314 -2.33 10.98 55.84
C LEU A 314 -2.52 12.51 55.97
N PRO A 315 -3.41 12.99 56.86
CA PRO A 315 -3.58 14.42 57.08
C PRO A 315 -2.31 15.02 57.68
N SER A 316 -1.97 16.19 57.18
CA SER A 316 -0.82 17.04 57.50
C SER A 316 -0.49 17.10 58.99
N ASN A 317 0.56 16.40 59.40
CA ASN A 317 1.37 16.76 60.57
C ASN A 317 2.86 16.74 60.17
N PRO A 318 3.54 17.90 60.13
CA PRO A 318 4.89 18.01 59.58
C PRO A 318 5.93 17.90 60.71
N SER A 319 6.37 16.69 61.05
CA SER A 319 7.51 16.55 61.99
C SER A 319 8.34 15.27 61.87
N PHE A 320 8.19 14.46 60.81
CA PHE A 320 9.11 13.34 60.53
C PHE A 320 9.81 13.49 59.17
N PRO A 321 11.15 13.35 59.09
CA PRO A 321 11.90 13.50 57.84
C PRO A 321 11.74 12.24 56.96
N LEU A 322 10.57 12.13 56.31
CA LEU A 322 10.19 11.06 55.38
C LEU A 322 11.11 10.90 54.16
N THR A 323 12.06 11.82 53.91
CA THR A 323 12.94 11.78 52.74
C THR A 323 14.11 10.80 52.90
N ALA A 324 14.66 10.63 54.11
CA ALA A 324 15.83 9.77 54.34
C ALA A 324 15.48 8.28 54.36
N GLU A 325 14.41 7.88 55.08
CA GLU A 325 13.93 6.50 55.09
C GLU A 325 13.37 6.05 53.73
N TYR A 326 12.72 6.96 52.99
CA TYR A 326 12.23 6.65 51.64
C TYR A 326 13.38 6.52 50.62
N GLY A 327 14.43 7.34 50.75
CA GLY A 327 15.66 7.18 49.96
C GLY A 327 16.34 5.83 50.22
N MET A 328 16.36 5.39 51.48
CA MET A 328 16.84 4.06 51.87
C MET A 328 15.92 2.93 51.37
N PHE A 329 14.60 3.11 51.40
CA PHE A 329 13.62 2.17 50.86
C PHE A 329 13.80 1.94 49.35
N VAL A 330 13.89 3.01 48.57
CA VAL A 330 14.13 2.93 47.12
C VAL A 330 15.55 2.42 46.82
N SER A 331 16.56 2.85 47.58
CA SER A 331 17.93 2.33 47.45
C SER A 331 18.01 0.83 47.75
N ASN A 332 17.26 0.33 48.72
CA ASN A 332 17.21 -1.10 49.05
C ASN A 332 16.49 -1.90 47.97
N LEU A 333 15.39 -1.36 47.41
CA LEU A 333 14.66 -1.93 46.27
C LEU A 333 15.55 -2.00 45.01
N CYS A 334 16.33 -0.95 44.74
CA CYS A 334 17.27 -0.85 43.63
C CYS A 334 18.52 -1.73 43.82
N ARG A 335 18.98 -1.92 45.06
CA ARG A 335 20.12 -2.79 45.39
C ARG A 335 19.82 -4.27 45.14
N SER A 336 18.57 -4.69 45.27
CA SER A 336 18.12 -6.05 44.95
C SER A 336 17.79 -6.27 43.46
N ALA A 337 17.83 -5.22 42.64
CA ALA A 337 17.57 -5.33 41.21
C ALA A 337 18.79 -5.92 40.49
N THR A 338 18.64 -7.12 39.94
CA THR A 338 19.69 -7.81 39.17
C THR A 338 19.59 -7.54 37.67
N ASN A 339 18.46 -6.99 37.20
CA ASN A 339 18.23 -6.67 35.80
C ASN A 339 18.74 -5.25 35.47
N ALA A 340 19.57 -5.13 34.43
CA ALA A 340 20.16 -3.88 33.97
C ALA A 340 19.11 -2.80 33.63
N THR A 341 17.95 -3.17 33.07
CA THR A 341 16.87 -2.20 32.78
C THR A 341 16.29 -1.58 34.04
N THR A 342 16.09 -2.38 35.09
CA THR A 342 15.61 -1.91 36.40
C THR A 342 16.63 -1.01 37.09
N VAL A 343 17.94 -1.30 36.97
CA VAL A 343 19.01 -0.46 37.50
C VAL A 343 19.06 0.89 36.77
N ILE A 344 18.91 0.90 35.44
CA ILE A 344 18.88 2.13 34.62
C ILE A 344 17.68 3.00 34.98
N GLU A 345 16.48 2.42 35.14
CA GLU A 345 15.31 3.16 35.60
C GLU A 345 15.45 3.70 37.03
N CYS A 346 16.08 2.93 37.93
CA CYS A 346 16.41 3.38 39.28
C CYS A 346 17.27 4.64 39.27
N VAL A 347 18.29 4.69 38.40
CA VAL A 347 19.17 5.85 38.28
C VAL A 347 18.44 7.04 37.62
N ARG A 348 17.49 6.79 36.72
CA ARG A 348 16.75 7.84 35.99
C ARG A 348 15.64 8.48 36.82
N LEU A 349 14.93 7.71 37.64
CA LEU A 349 13.71 8.14 38.35
C LEU A 349 13.96 8.67 39.76
N VAL A 350 15.10 8.35 40.36
CA VAL A 350 15.47 8.83 41.70
C VAL A 350 16.26 10.15 41.55
N PRO A 351 15.97 11.19 42.35
CA PRO A 351 16.65 12.47 42.24
C PRO A 351 18.18 12.34 42.33
N ALA A 352 18.91 13.03 41.45
CA ALA A 352 20.37 12.91 41.32
C ALA A 352 21.16 13.15 42.62
N HIS A 353 20.59 13.87 43.60
CA HIS A 353 21.21 14.10 44.91
C HIS A 353 21.09 12.91 45.88
N ALA A 354 20.28 11.89 45.56
CA ALA A 354 20.16 10.69 46.37
C ALA A 354 21.33 9.71 46.17
N PHE A 355 22.15 9.90 45.12
CA PHE A 355 23.31 9.07 44.83
C PHE A 355 24.55 9.93 44.54
N THR A 356 25.69 9.56 45.10
CA THR A 356 26.98 10.15 44.70
C THR A 356 27.43 9.55 43.35
N ALA A 357 28.27 10.27 42.58
CA ALA A 357 28.80 9.76 41.30
C ALA A 357 29.53 8.41 41.45
N SER A 358 30.13 8.14 42.62
CA SER A 358 30.74 6.85 42.94
C SER A 358 29.72 5.75 43.26
N GLN A 359 28.56 6.09 43.81
CA GLN A 359 27.44 5.16 44.03
C GLN A 359 26.75 4.79 42.71
N VAL A 360 26.54 5.74 41.80
CA VAL A 360 26.00 5.48 40.45
C VAL A 360 26.93 4.55 39.67
N LEU A 361 28.25 4.83 39.68
CA LEU A 361 29.24 3.96 39.04
C LEU A 361 29.29 2.55 39.66
N ARG A 362 29.07 2.40 40.98
CA ARG A 362 29.01 1.08 41.62
C ARG A 362 27.73 0.32 41.26
N LEU A 363 26.58 1.00 41.22
CA LEU A 363 25.31 0.41 40.78
C LEU A 363 25.38 -0.05 39.31
N CYS A 364 26.04 0.72 38.45
CA CYS A 364 26.28 0.39 37.05
C CYS A 364 27.39 -0.66 36.81
N ALA A 365 28.37 -0.78 37.72
CA ALA A 365 29.42 -1.81 37.64
C ALA A 365 29.00 -3.16 38.24
N ALA A 366 27.99 -3.18 39.11
CA ALA A 366 27.45 -4.42 39.67
C ALA A 366 26.61 -5.21 38.65
N SER A 367 26.03 -4.55 37.63
CA SER A 367 25.23 -5.19 36.58
C SER A 367 26.07 -5.88 35.48
N THR A 368 27.40 -5.91 35.59
CA THR A 368 28.32 -6.47 34.58
C THR A 368 28.98 -7.81 34.99
N MET A 369 28.44 -8.55 35.97
CA MET A 369 28.94 -9.89 36.31
C MET A 369 28.48 -10.95 35.29
N PRO A 370 29.34 -11.91 34.89
CA PRO A 370 29.17 -12.72 33.69
C PRO A 370 28.26 -13.93 33.94
N GLY A 371 27.21 -14.07 33.15
CA GLY A 371 26.37 -15.26 33.12
C GLY A 371 25.69 -15.38 31.77
N GLN A 372 26.28 -16.20 30.90
CA GLN A 372 25.72 -16.76 29.66
C GLN A 372 24.79 -15.85 28.84
N MET A 373 25.37 -15.17 27.85
CA MET A 373 24.62 -14.48 26.80
C MET A 373 23.86 -15.49 25.94
N PRO A 374 22.54 -15.31 25.73
CA PRO A 374 21.86 -15.85 24.56
C PRO A 374 22.36 -15.10 23.33
N GLU A 375 22.68 -15.82 22.26
CA GLU A 375 22.83 -15.24 20.93
C GLU A 375 21.47 -14.70 20.48
N ASP A 376 21.47 -13.51 19.87
CA ASP A 376 20.32 -12.74 19.35
C ASP A 376 19.45 -11.94 20.35
N GLY A 377 19.71 -10.63 20.41
CA GLY A 377 18.75 -9.62 20.90
C GLY A 377 19.38 -8.35 21.50
N ASP A 378 19.57 -7.31 20.68
CA ASP A 378 19.83 -5.89 21.01
C ASP A 378 20.66 -5.55 22.28
N SER A 379 21.99 -5.57 22.12
CA SER A 379 23.03 -5.25 23.11
C SER A 379 23.22 -3.74 23.40
N VAL A 380 22.20 -2.89 23.23
CA VAL A 380 22.35 -1.42 23.31
C VAL A 380 22.57 -0.89 24.76
N SER A 381 22.35 -1.71 25.79
CA SER A 381 22.27 -1.26 27.19
C SER A 381 23.60 -1.29 28.00
N LEU A 382 24.66 -1.98 27.51
CA LEU A 382 25.88 -2.24 28.31
C LEU A 382 27.09 -1.33 28.01
N TYR A 383 27.07 -0.56 26.91
CA TYR A 383 28.21 0.27 26.50
C TYR A 383 28.54 1.46 27.44
N PRO A 384 27.56 2.20 27.98
CA PRO A 384 27.86 3.35 28.83
C PRO A 384 28.61 2.95 30.12
N THR A 385 28.31 1.76 30.67
CA THR A 385 28.89 1.28 31.92
C THR A 385 30.31 0.75 31.72
N SER A 386 30.55 -0.04 30.67
CA SER A 386 31.88 -0.50 30.25
C SER A 386 32.80 0.68 29.95
N CYS A 387 32.34 1.62 29.12
CA CYS A 387 33.08 2.82 28.77
C CYS A 387 33.44 3.64 30.02
N ALA A 388 32.48 3.90 30.92
CA ALA A 388 32.71 4.73 32.10
C ALA A 388 33.69 4.07 33.09
N ALA A 389 33.64 2.75 33.25
CA ALA A 389 34.58 2.00 34.09
C ALA A 389 36.01 2.09 33.55
N GLN A 390 36.21 1.85 32.25
CA GLN A 390 37.52 1.98 31.59
C GLN A 390 38.03 3.42 31.63
N ALA A 391 37.18 4.40 31.28
CA ALA A 391 37.55 5.81 31.28
C ALA A 391 37.97 6.29 32.68
N ARG A 392 37.29 5.82 33.74
CA ARG A 392 37.68 6.14 35.12
C ARG A 392 39.08 5.62 35.46
N LEU A 393 39.41 4.37 35.10
CA LEU A 393 40.74 3.80 35.37
C LEU A 393 41.85 4.60 34.67
N LEU A 394 41.61 5.01 33.43
CA LEU A 394 42.54 5.81 32.64
C LEU A 394 42.74 7.20 33.25
N LEU A 395 41.65 7.87 33.65
CA LEU A 395 41.70 9.19 34.29
C LEU A 395 42.37 9.15 35.67
N GLN A 396 42.13 8.10 36.46
CA GLN A 396 42.77 7.93 37.77
C GLN A 396 44.30 7.80 37.66
N ARG A 397 44.80 7.03 36.69
CA ARG A 397 46.25 6.92 36.42
C ARG A 397 46.87 8.26 36.04
N SER A 398 46.13 9.10 35.31
CA SER A 398 46.63 10.42 34.90
C SER A 398 46.63 11.44 36.05
N ALA A 399 45.68 11.33 36.99
CA ALA A 399 45.62 12.20 38.17
C ALA A 399 46.75 11.89 39.17
N SER A 400 47.19 10.63 39.29
CA SER A 400 48.30 10.26 40.18
C SER A 400 49.67 10.80 39.73
N THR A 401 49.81 11.22 38.47
CA THR A 401 51.08 11.72 37.92
C THR A 401 51.22 13.24 37.98
N SER A 402 50.14 14.00 38.25
CA SER A 402 50.19 15.46 38.36
C SER A 402 50.11 15.90 39.83
N VAL A 403 51.21 15.71 40.56
CA VAL A 403 51.28 15.97 42.02
C VAL A 403 51.44 17.48 42.37
N GLY A 404 51.34 18.40 41.40
CA GLY A 404 51.62 19.84 41.62
C GLY A 404 50.46 20.84 41.51
N ASP A 405 49.40 20.56 40.72
CA ASP A 405 48.37 21.57 40.38
C ASP A 405 46.96 21.11 40.78
N SER A 406 46.70 21.07 42.08
CA SER A 406 45.44 20.57 42.68
C SER A 406 44.21 21.48 42.53
N ASN A 407 44.30 22.60 41.80
CA ASN A 407 43.17 23.53 41.59
C ASN A 407 42.54 23.50 40.19
N GLY A 408 43.04 22.69 39.24
CA GLY A 408 42.65 22.79 37.83
C GLY A 408 41.46 21.93 37.36
N MET A 409 41.19 20.80 38.01
CA MET A 409 40.07 19.92 37.67
C MET A 409 39.03 19.97 38.79
N GLY A 410 38.09 20.91 38.71
CA GLY A 410 36.92 20.94 39.59
C GLY A 410 35.97 19.73 39.45
N MET A 411 36.37 18.68 38.72
CA MET A 411 35.63 17.44 38.52
C MET A 411 36.46 16.23 38.93
N SER A 412 35.87 15.33 39.72
CA SER A 412 36.50 14.04 40.05
C SER A 412 36.72 13.18 38.80
N ALA A 413 37.71 12.28 38.82
CA ALA A 413 37.95 11.32 37.72
C ALA A 413 36.69 10.51 37.35
N SER A 414 35.85 10.21 38.34
CA SER A 414 34.54 9.56 38.16
C SER A 414 33.55 10.45 37.39
N THR A 415 33.48 11.75 37.72
CA THR A 415 32.61 12.72 37.04
C THR A 415 33.05 12.91 35.58
N ALA A 416 34.36 13.02 35.35
CA ALA A 416 34.93 13.14 34.01
C ALA A 416 34.69 11.88 33.16
N ALA A 417 34.80 10.68 33.74
CA ALA A 417 34.50 9.43 33.04
C ALA A 417 33.04 9.34 32.58
N VAL A 418 32.09 9.76 33.43
CA VAL A 418 30.67 9.84 33.07
C VAL A 418 30.46 10.83 31.93
N HIS A 419 31.12 11.99 31.95
CA HIS A 419 31.02 12.97 30.87
C HIS A 419 31.60 12.49 29.53
N VAL A 420 32.71 11.74 29.54
CA VAL A 420 33.31 11.18 28.31
C VAL A 420 32.37 10.18 27.65
N CYS A 421 31.77 9.31 28.47
CA CYS A 421 30.92 8.21 28.02
C CYS A 421 29.41 8.56 27.99
N GLU A 422 29.08 9.83 28.19
CA GLU A 422 27.71 10.34 28.11
C GLU A 422 27.17 10.13 26.68
N GLN A 423 26.11 9.33 26.55
CA GLN A 423 25.50 8.94 25.26
C GLN A 423 26.40 8.06 24.36
N ALA A 424 27.40 7.39 24.93
CA ALA A 424 28.25 6.48 24.19
C ALA A 424 27.45 5.25 23.71
N THR A 425 27.47 5.00 22.40
CA THR A 425 26.91 3.79 21.79
C THR A 425 27.95 2.68 21.60
N SER A 426 29.20 2.90 22.03
CA SER A 426 30.33 1.96 21.95
C SER A 426 31.42 2.33 22.97
N ASP A 427 32.43 1.47 23.12
CA ASP A 427 33.65 1.76 23.92
C ASP A 427 34.63 2.72 23.21
N ALA A 428 34.24 3.37 22.11
CA ALA A 428 35.13 4.29 21.39
C ALA A 428 35.63 5.48 22.23
N PRO A 429 34.83 6.10 23.13
CA PRO A 429 35.33 7.19 23.98
C PRO A 429 36.44 6.74 24.94
N SER A 430 36.34 5.54 25.52
CA SER A 430 37.39 5.01 26.40
C SER A 430 38.64 4.61 25.63
N LYS A 431 38.51 4.07 24.41
CA LYS A 431 39.64 3.80 23.51
C LYS A 431 40.37 5.08 23.10
N CYS A 432 39.64 6.09 22.64
CA CYS A 432 40.18 7.43 22.37
C CYS A 432 40.95 7.98 23.59
N LEU A 433 40.38 7.81 24.79
CA LEU A 433 41.01 8.29 26.02
C LEU A 433 42.30 7.51 26.37
N ALA A 434 42.33 6.21 26.10
CA ALA A 434 43.51 5.37 26.30
C ALA A 434 44.66 5.83 25.38
N ASP A 435 44.36 6.10 24.12
CA ASP A 435 45.37 6.47 23.13
C ASP A 435 45.88 7.91 23.32
N THR A 436 45.07 8.80 23.89
CA THR A 436 45.50 10.16 24.27
C THR A 436 46.34 10.21 25.55
N GLN A 437 46.39 9.13 26.35
CA GLN A 437 47.11 9.12 27.62
C GLN A 437 48.62 9.34 27.44
N ARG A 438 49.19 8.92 26.31
CA ARG A 438 50.61 9.09 25.98
C ARG A 438 50.95 10.51 25.51
N ASP A 439 49.95 11.34 25.22
CA ASP A 439 50.17 12.71 24.78
C ASP A 439 50.30 13.67 25.97
N GLN A 440 51.53 14.08 26.26
CA GLN A 440 51.84 15.02 27.34
C GLN A 440 51.34 16.45 27.05
N ALA A 441 51.10 16.82 25.79
CA ALA A 441 50.60 18.14 25.43
C ALA A 441 49.11 18.32 25.76
N LEU A 442 48.35 17.22 25.88
CA LEU A 442 46.93 17.26 26.21
C LEU A 442 46.72 17.21 27.72
N SER A 443 46.21 18.31 28.29
CA SER A 443 45.70 18.31 29.67
C SER A 443 44.53 17.33 29.81
N ALA A 444 44.27 16.79 31.01
CA ALA A 444 43.19 15.81 31.14
C ALA A 444 41.80 16.41 30.82
N LYS A 445 41.61 17.72 31.03
CA LYS A 445 40.41 18.44 30.59
C LYS A 445 40.26 18.40 29.06
N LEU A 446 41.35 18.61 28.31
CA LEU A 446 41.35 18.53 26.85
C LEU A 446 41.14 17.11 26.34
N ARG A 447 41.73 16.10 27.00
CA ARG A 447 41.49 14.68 26.66
C ARG A 447 40.01 14.32 26.81
N VAL A 448 39.39 14.75 27.90
CA VAL A 448 37.94 14.57 28.13
C VAL A 448 37.11 15.28 27.05
N GLN A 449 37.46 16.52 26.70
CA GLN A 449 36.76 17.27 25.64
C GLN A 449 36.90 16.61 24.26
N LEU A 450 38.08 16.09 23.93
CA LEU A 450 38.36 15.45 22.65
C LEU A 450 37.59 14.15 22.47
N CYS A 451 37.57 13.31 23.51
CA CYS A 451 36.99 11.96 23.44
C CYS A 451 35.51 11.91 23.83
N ARG A 452 34.91 13.01 24.29
CA ARG A 452 33.47 13.06 24.60
C ARG A 452 32.63 12.78 23.36
N ARG A 453 31.73 11.79 23.46
CA ARG A 453 30.84 11.32 22.37
C ARG A 453 31.60 10.80 21.14
N ALA A 454 32.85 10.37 21.29
CA ALA A 454 33.58 9.76 20.19
C ALA A 454 32.91 8.45 19.75
N THR A 455 32.68 8.27 18.45
CA THR A 455 32.16 7.02 17.89
C THR A 455 33.27 6.09 17.37
N SER A 456 34.50 6.61 17.27
CA SER A 456 35.73 5.92 16.86
C SER A 456 36.95 6.54 17.57
N ASP A 457 38.14 6.03 17.29
CA ASP A 457 39.45 6.61 17.68
C ASP A 457 39.86 7.83 16.82
N SER A 458 39.05 8.19 15.81
CA SER A 458 39.35 9.28 14.86
C SER A 458 39.64 10.64 15.51
N PRO A 459 38.98 11.09 16.60
CA PRO A 459 39.36 12.34 17.27
C PRO A 459 40.81 12.37 17.74
N GLN A 460 41.31 11.24 18.26
CA GLN A 460 42.70 11.12 18.71
C GLN A 460 43.67 11.15 17.52
N LEU A 461 43.38 10.37 16.47
CA LEU A 461 44.22 10.33 15.25
C LEU A 461 44.25 11.68 14.53
N CYS A 462 43.15 12.42 14.57
CA CYS A 462 43.03 13.77 14.05
C CYS A 462 43.98 14.74 14.79
N VAL A 463 43.92 14.79 16.14
CA VAL A 463 44.84 15.66 16.92
C VAL A 463 46.29 15.24 16.75
N HIS A 464 46.55 13.93 16.67
CA HIS A 464 47.90 13.42 16.41
C HIS A 464 48.45 13.95 15.08
N SER A 465 47.65 13.93 14.02
CA SER A 465 48.01 14.48 12.70
C SER A 465 48.31 15.98 12.75
N LEU A 466 47.59 16.73 13.60
CA LEU A 466 47.78 18.17 13.78
C LEU A 466 48.98 18.56 14.65
N ARG A 467 49.65 17.60 15.31
CA ARG A 467 50.73 17.89 16.25
C ARG A 467 51.91 18.64 15.61
N LYS A 468 52.21 18.39 14.34
CA LYS A 468 53.26 19.13 13.61
C LYS A 468 52.97 20.63 13.56
N LEU A 469 51.70 21.02 13.40
CA LEU A 469 51.28 22.42 13.36
C LEU A 469 51.28 23.06 14.76
N VAL A 470 50.88 22.30 15.77
CA VAL A 470 50.95 22.74 17.18
C VAL A 470 52.39 22.97 17.62
N ASN A 471 53.30 22.04 17.30
CA ASN A 471 54.71 22.17 17.62
C ASN A 471 55.37 23.33 16.86
N ALA A 472 54.91 23.63 15.65
CA ALA A 472 55.34 24.79 14.87
C ALA A 472 54.68 26.11 15.32
N GLN A 473 53.89 26.10 16.40
CA GLN A 473 53.15 27.26 16.95
C GLN A 473 52.21 27.93 15.95
N ARG A 474 51.78 27.21 14.91
CA ARG A 474 50.79 27.72 13.93
C ARG A 474 49.35 27.56 14.42
N MET A 475 49.13 26.70 15.41
CA MET A 475 47.82 26.38 15.98
C MET A 475 47.96 26.05 17.46
N ASP A 476 47.03 26.54 18.29
CA ASP A 476 46.98 26.14 19.71
C ASP A 476 46.41 24.71 19.84
N ILE A 477 46.86 23.95 20.84
CA ILE A 477 46.29 22.65 21.20
C ILE A 477 44.78 22.73 21.49
N TYR A 478 44.29 23.85 22.04
CA TYR A 478 42.84 24.07 22.24
C TYR A 478 42.08 24.11 20.92
N ASP A 479 42.63 24.79 19.91
CA ASP A 479 42.04 24.88 18.57
C ASP A 479 42.09 23.50 17.89
N ALA A 480 43.19 22.77 18.03
CA ALA A 480 43.32 21.42 17.45
C ALA A 480 42.27 20.46 18.03
N VAL A 481 42.04 20.50 19.35
CA VAL A 481 40.98 19.72 20.00
C VAL A 481 39.60 20.20 19.55
N ALA A 482 39.38 21.50 19.38
CA ALA A 482 38.11 22.03 18.89
C ALA A 482 37.79 21.57 17.46
N ALA A 483 38.79 21.49 16.57
CA ALA A 483 38.63 20.98 15.21
C ALA A 483 38.30 19.47 15.19
N CYS A 484 38.99 18.70 16.03
CA CYS A 484 38.95 17.23 15.99
C CYS A 484 37.89 16.58 16.89
N ARG A 485 37.24 17.32 17.80
CA ARG A 485 36.19 16.75 18.65
C ARG A 485 35.03 16.22 17.80
N GLN A 486 34.46 15.09 18.19
CA GLN A 486 33.31 14.43 17.53
C GLN A 486 33.53 14.01 16.06
N THR A 487 34.75 14.10 15.53
CA THR A 487 35.03 13.65 14.16
C THR A 487 34.91 12.13 14.02
N LYS A 488 34.48 11.70 12.84
CA LYS A 488 34.42 10.29 12.42
C LYS A 488 35.51 9.93 11.42
N SER A 489 36.32 10.90 10.98
CA SER A 489 37.38 10.72 9.99
C SER A 489 38.58 11.66 10.27
N LEU A 490 39.61 11.56 9.44
CA LEU A 490 40.75 12.49 9.44
C LEU A 490 40.46 13.80 8.67
N GLY A 491 39.24 13.97 8.14
CA GLY A 491 38.85 15.13 7.35
C GLY A 491 39.12 16.49 8.01
N PRO A 492 38.87 16.69 9.31
CA PRO A 492 39.22 17.95 9.97
C PRO A 492 40.73 18.22 9.97
N ALA A 493 41.55 17.18 10.15
CA ALA A 493 43.00 17.33 10.12
C ALA A 493 43.50 17.66 8.71
N GLU A 494 43.00 16.97 7.69
CA GLU A 494 43.31 17.25 6.28
C GLU A 494 42.91 18.67 5.88
N CYS A 495 41.72 19.11 6.29
CA CYS A 495 41.23 20.47 6.09
C CYS A 495 42.13 21.52 6.74
N VAL A 496 42.49 21.36 8.03
CA VAL A 496 43.36 22.31 8.73
C VAL A 496 44.75 22.36 8.10
N MET A 497 45.35 21.21 7.80
CA MET A 497 46.66 21.15 7.15
C MET A 497 46.64 21.85 5.79
N GLY A 498 45.62 21.58 4.96
CA GLY A 498 45.50 22.22 3.66
C GLY A 498 45.19 23.71 3.75
N LEU A 499 44.41 24.16 4.74
CA LEU A 499 44.20 25.60 4.97
C LEU A 499 45.52 26.31 5.25
N PHE A 500 46.35 25.77 6.15
CA PHE A 500 47.65 26.37 6.46
C PHE A 500 48.68 26.28 5.33
N GLN A 501 48.48 25.37 4.36
CA GLN A 501 49.28 25.31 3.13
C GLN A 501 48.83 26.36 2.11
N LEU A 502 47.51 26.59 1.99
CA LEU A 502 46.93 27.47 0.97
C LEU A 502 46.78 28.94 1.42
N ALA A 503 46.58 29.18 2.72
CA ALA A 503 46.35 30.50 3.31
C ALA A 503 47.30 30.73 4.49
N THR A 504 48.34 31.55 4.28
CA THR A 504 49.32 31.89 5.31
C THR A 504 48.77 32.80 6.41
N SER A 505 47.70 33.55 6.12
CA SER A 505 47.07 34.50 7.04
C SER A 505 46.09 33.85 8.02
N ALA A 506 45.65 32.61 7.78
CA ALA A 506 44.64 31.96 8.61
C ALA A 506 45.16 31.68 10.04
N THR A 507 44.35 31.99 11.04
CA THR A 507 44.66 31.71 12.45
C THR A 507 44.20 30.30 12.86
N GLY A 508 44.79 29.74 13.92
CA GLY A 508 44.38 28.44 14.49
C GLY A 508 42.89 28.37 14.83
N LYS A 509 42.34 29.44 15.40
CA LYS A 509 40.90 29.56 15.73
C LYS A 509 40.02 29.51 14.49
N VAL A 510 40.39 30.23 13.42
CA VAL A 510 39.68 30.21 12.13
C VAL A 510 39.72 28.82 11.51
N ALA A 511 40.89 28.17 11.52
CA ALA A 511 41.06 26.81 11.02
C ALA A 511 40.18 25.81 11.79
N ALA A 512 40.13 25.92 13.13
CA ALA A 512 39.32 25.05 13.95
C ALA A 512 37.81 25.22 13.72
N GLN A 513 37.34 26.46 13.55
CA GLN A 513 35.93 26.74 13.26
C GLN A 513 35.52 26.30 11.86
N LEU A 514 36.38 26.52 10.86
CA LEU A 514 36.12 26.15 9.46
C LEU A 514 36.09 24.63 9.27
N CYS A 515 37.04 23.93 9.88
CA CYS A 515 37.28 22.51 9.64
C CYS A 515 36.57 21.59 10.64
N HIS A 516 35.79 22.14 11.58
CA HIS A 516 34.97 21.34 12.48
C HIS A 516 33.96 20.51 11.67
N ASP A 517 33.95 19.20 11.91
CA ASP A 517 33.12 18.22 11.17
C ASP A 517 33.41 18.12 9.65
N ALA A 518 34.53 18.68 9.17
CA ALA A 518 34.92 18.55 7.77
C ALA A 518 35.17 17.09 7.40
N LYS A 519 34.56 16.62 6.31
CA LYS A 519 34.78 15.26 5.80
C LYS A 519 36.04 15.17 4.93
N THR A 520 36.43 16.28 4.31
CA THR A 520 37.50 16.39 3.30
C THR A 520 38.20 17.76 3.42
N LEU A 521 39.16 18.01 2.53
CA LEU A 521 39.87 19.28 2.38
C LEU A 521 39.00 20.45 1.81
N GLU A 522 37.81 20.17 1.29
CA GLU A 522 37.03 21.14 0.52
C GLU A 522 36.64 22.44 1.26
N PRO A 523 36.33 22.45 2.58
CA PRO A 523 36.10 23.70 3.31
C PRO A 523 37.29 24.67 3.25
N ALA A 524 38.52 24.16 3.30
CA ALA A 524 39.72 24.98 3.19
C ALA A 524 39.90 25.56 1.78
N ARG A 525 39.62 24.75 0.75
CA ARG A 525 39.65 25.23 -0.64
C ARG A 525 38.59 26.30 -0.89
N CYS A 526 37.38 26.09 -0.38
CA CYS A 526 36.30 27.08 -0.43
C CYS A 526 36.73 28.38 0.26
N PHE A 527 37.34 28.31 1.45
CA PHE A 527 37.79 29.48 2.19
C PHE A 527 38.80 30.33 1.40
N VAL A 528 39.75 29.66 0.74
CA VAL A 528 40.77 30.33 -0.10
C VAL A 528 40.16 30.93 -1.37
N ALA A 529 39.20 30.23 -1.99
CA ALA A 529 38.48 30.70 -3.17
C ALA A 529 37.42 31.77 -2.85
N SER A 530 37.11 32.01 -1.58
CA SER A 530 36.10 33.00 -1.18
C SER A 530 36.56 34.42 -1.53
N PRO A 531 35.62 35.34 -1.82
CA PRO A 531 35.97 36.71 -2.20
C PRO A 531 36.95 37.38 -1.22
N THR A 532 37.98 38.04 -1.76
CA THR A 532 39.09 38.59 -0.97
C THR A 532 38.68 39.67 0.01
N PHE A 533 37.59 40.39 -0.28
CA PHE A 533 37.03 41.45 0.57
C PHE A 533 36.20 40.91 1.74
N TYR A 534 35.97 39.60 1.85
CA TYR A 534 35.39 39.01 3.05
C TYR A 534 36.44 38.86 4.14
N ASP A 535 36.07 39.22 5.37
CA ASP A 535 36.84 38.85 6.55
C ASP A 535 36.79 37.33 6.80
N ASP A 536 37.68 36.86 7.67
CA ASP A 536 37.81 35.44 7.95
C ASP A 536 36.54 34.86 8.60
N GLU A 537 35.76 35.65 9.36
CA GLU A 537 34.53 35.19 9.99
C GLU A 537 33.44 34.89 8.95
N LEU A 538 33.26 35.77 7.98
CA LEU A 538 32.34 35.57 6.85
C LEU A 538 32.77 34.41 5.96
N LYS A 539 34.07 34.24 5.71
CA LYS A 539 34.60 33.08 4.97
C LYS A 539 34.34 31.77 5.70
N VAL A 540 34.51 31.74 7.02
CA VAL A 540 34.13 30.57 7.85
C VAL A 540 32.64 30.29 7.74
N LEU A 541 31.79 31.30 7.88
CA LEU A 541 30.33 31.13 7.80
C LEU A 541 29.88 30.61 6.41
N LEU A 542 30.56 31.02 5.35
CA LEU A 542 30.28 30.58 3.98
C LEU A 542 30.70 29.13 3.72
N CYS A 543 31.91 28.77 4.16
CA CYS A 543 32.59 27.54 3.74
C CYS A 543 32.57 26.42 4.78
N ASN A 544 32.08 26.67 6.00
CA ASN A 544 31.91 25.60 6.98
C ASN A 544 30.96 24.52 6.42
N GLN A 545 31.41 23.26 6.46
CA GLN A 545 30.76 22.07 5.88
C GLN A 545 30.64 22.08 4.34
N ALA A 546 31.42 22.90 3.63
CA ALA A 546 31.41 22.86 2.17
C ALA A 546 31.93 21.51 1.63
N GLU A 547 31.16 20.90 0.73
CA GLU A 547 31.55 19.66 0.04
C GLU A 547 32.28 19.93 -1.29
N SER A 548 32.37 21.20 -1.70
CA SER A 548 33.10 21.66 -2.89
C SER A 548 33.41 23.16 -2.82
N LEU A 549 34.03 23.70 -3.87
CA LEU A 549 34.24 25.15 -4.07
C LEU A 549 32.96 25.96 -4.34
N ALA A 550 31.81 25.31 -4.54
CA ALA A 550 30.60 25.95 -5.02
C ALA A 550 30.07 27.11 -4.14
N PRO A 551 30.12 27.09 -2.80
CA PRO A 551 29.70 28.24 -1.98
C PRO A 551 30.52 29.51 -2.29
N ALA A 552 31.83 29.37 -2.50
CA ALA A 552 32.69 30.49 -2.86
C ALA A 552 32.36 31.04 -4.26
N SER A 553 32.25 30.16 -5.26
CA SER A 553 31.86 30.55 -6.63
C SER A 553 30.46 31.16 -6.70
N CYS A 554 29.53 30.67 -5.87
CA CYS A 554 28.22 31.29 -5.69
C CYS A 554 28.38 32.71 -5.16
N ALA A 555 29.11 32.92 -4.05
CA ALA A 555 29.27 34.25 -3.45
C ALA A 555 29.93 35.26 -4.40
N GLU A 556 30.88 34.80 -5.21
CA GLU A 556 31.52 35.58 -6.27
C GLU A 556 30.54 35.96 -7.41
N SER A 557 29.56 35.11 -7.73
CA SER A 557 28.60 35.37 -8.81
C SER A 557 27.47 36.35 -8.44
N VAL A 558 27.25 36.63 -7.15
CA VAL A 558 26.12 37.46 -6.64
C VAL A 558 26.44 38.97 -6.67
N ILE A 559 27.49 39.40 -7.37
CA ILE A 559 28.01 40.79 -7.29
C ILE A 559 26.95 41.85 -7.62
N THR A 560 26.06 41.60 -8.58
CA THR A 560 25.15 42.62 -9.10
C THR A 560 23.95 42.91 -8.19
N ARG A 561 23.40 41.89 -7.52
CA ARG A 561 22.16 42.02 -6.73
C ARG A 561 22.41 42.56 -5.32
N PHE A 562 23.48 42.10 -4.66
CA PHE A 562 23.78 42.42 -3.25
C PHE A 562 25.17 43.02 -3.07
N ALA A 563 25.61 43.92 -3.96
CA ALA A 563 26.99 44.41 -4.05
C ALA A 563 27.65 44.69 -2.69
N ASN A 564 26.95 45.40 -1.80
CA ASN A 564 27.46 45.90 -0.53
C ASN A 564 27.00 45.11 0.71
N GLN A 565 26.44 43.91 0.55
CA GLN A 565 25.84 43.13 1.65
C GLN A 565 26.45 41.72 1.76
N PRO A 566 27.66 41.59 2.35
CA PRO A 566 28.38 40.32 2.40
C PRO A 566 27.64 39.26 3.24
N SER A 567 26.99 39.64 4.34
CA SER A 567 26.23 38.72 5.20
C SER A 567 25.03 38.07 4.47
N VAL A 568 24.35 38.82 3.60
CA VAL A 568 23.25 38.32 2.76
C VAL A 568 23.79 37.34 1.72
N LYS A 569 24.91 37.66 1.05
CA LYS A 569 25.58 36.74 0.11
C LYS A 569 26.00 35.43 0.79
N VAL A 570 26.55 35.51 2.01
CA VAL A 570 26.91 34.32 2.79
C VAL A 570 25.67 33.49 3.12
N SER A 571 24.58 34.13 3.53
CA SER A 571 23.32 33.44 3.85
C SER A 571 22.68 32.76 2.64
N LEU A 572 22.84 33.36 1.45
CA LEU A 572 22.37 32.81 0.18
C LEU A 572 23.22 31.61 -0.29
N CYS A 573 24.54 31.69 -0.16
CA CYS A 573 25.46 30.73 -0.78
C CYS A 573 25.96 29.63 0.16
N ARG A 574 25.68 29.73 1.47
CA ARG A 574 26.08 28.71 2.44
C ARG A 574 25.45 27.35 2.10
N GLY A 575 26.30 26.34 1.93
CA GLY A 575 25.88 24.97 1.58
C GLY A 575 25.47 24.80 0.11
N ALA A 576 25.74 25.76 -0.76
CA ALA A 576 25.45 25.66 -2.18
C ALA A 576 26.28 24.53 -2.84
N ALA A 577 25.63 23.70 -3.66
CA ALA A 577 26.29 22.66 -4.45
C ALA A 577 26.75 23.16 -5.84
N SER A 578 26.28 24.34 -6.28
CA SER A 578 26.66 25.01 -7.52
C SER A 578 26.44 26.52 -7.41
N ALA A 579 26.68 27.28 -8.47
CA ALA A 579 26.36 28.71 -8.55
C ALA A 579 24.85 29.00 -8.76
N ALA A 580 23.98 27.99 -8.73
CA ALA A 580 22.55 28.14 -8.98
C ALA A 580 21.82 29.09 -8.01
N PRO A 581 22.12 29.14 -6.69
CA PRO A 581 21.53 30.13 -5.79
C PRO A 581 21.82 31.58 -6.23
N ALA A 582 23.01 31.83 -6.77
CA ALA A 582 23.37 33.14 -7.31
C ALA A 582 22.57 33.48 -8.56
N ALA A 583 22.49 32.56 -9.52
CA ALA A 583 21.69 32.74 -10.73
C ALA A 583 20.20 32.95 -10.40
N CYS A 584 19.66 32.20 -9.43
CA CYS A 584 18.31 32.39 -8.89
C CYS A 584 18.13 33.81 -8.33
N ALA A 585 19.07 34.29 -7.51
CA ALA A 585 18.97 35.63 -6.91
C ALA A 585 19.05 36.77 -7.95
N VAL A 586 19.82 36.58 -9.02
CA VAL A 586 19.88 37.54 -10.16
C VAL A 586 18.53 37.60 -10.89
N GLU A 587 17.92 36.44 -11.16
CA GLU A 587 16.62 36.32 -11.84
C GLU A 587 15.41 36.64 -10.94
N ALA A 588 15.59 36.75 -9.62
CA ALA A 588 14.48 37.02 -8.70
C ALA A 588 13.76 38.34 -9.07
N PRO A 589 12.42 38.43 -8.89
CA PRO A 589 11.66 39.64 -9.25
C PRO A 589 12.25 40.93 -8.65
N PHE A 590 12.25 42.01 -9.44
CA PHE A 590 12.67 43.33 -8.94
C PHE A 590 11.71 43.81 -7.83
N GLY A 591 12.26 44.41 -6.77
CA GLY A 591 11.49 44.89 -5.61
C GLY A 591 11.26 43.86 -4.51
N MET A 592 11.68 42.60 -4.69
CA MET A 592 11.73 41.61 -3.62
C MET A 592 12.82 41.97 -2.60
N ASP A 593 12.48 41.95 -1.31
CA ASP A 593 13.42 42.24 -0.23
C ASP A 593 14.48 41.13 -0.07
N GLU A 594 15.60 41.48 0.55
CA GLU A 594 16.80 40.65 0.63
C GLU A 594 16.57 39.35 1.40
N ALA A 595 15.80 39.39 2.49
CA ALA A 595 15.47 38.21 3.27
C ALA A 595 14.62 37.24 2.46
N SER A 596 13.61 37.75 1.73
CA SER A 596 12.78 36.95 0.85
C SER A 596 13.55 36.35 -0.34
N VAL A 597 14.55 37.05 -0.90
CA VAL A 597 15.40 36.47 -1.96
C VAL A 597 16.30 35.35 -1.41
N VAL A 598 16.87 35.52 -0.22
CA VAL A 598 17.64 34.46 0.45
C VAL A 598 16.76 33.24 0.71
N GLU A 599 15.55 33.44 1.26
CA GLU A 599 14.60 32.36 1.51
C GLU A 599 14.23 31.61 0.21
N LEU A 600 14.00 32.35 -0.87
CA LEU A 600 13.67 31.79 -2.18
C LEU A 600 14.81 30.95 -2.78
N CYS A 601 16.06 31.43 -2.67
CA CYS A 601 17.17 30.94 -3.49
C CYS A 601 18.25 30.13 -2.75
N ARG A 602 18.33 30.11 -1.41
CA ARG A 602 19.46 29.50 -0.66
C ARG A 602 19.76 28.04 -0.97
N SER A 603 18.78 27.30 -1.47
CA SER A 603 18.91 25.86 -1.81
C SER A 603 18.49 25.59 -3.24
N ALA A 604 18.51 26.60 -4.10
CA ALA A 604 18.11 26.47 -5.49
C ALA A 604 19.12 25.63 -6.28
N GLY A 605 18.64 24.59 -6.96
CA GLY A 605 19.42 23.81 -7.93
C GLY A 605 19.41 24.41 -9.35
N SER A 606 18.53 25.38 -9.61
CA SER A 606 18.38 26.08 -10.90
C SER A 606 17.74 27.46 -10.68
N THR A 607 17.44 28.19 -11.76
CA THR A 607 16.68 29.46 -11.71
C THR A 607 15.16 29.26 -11.59
N ALA A 608 14.67 28.03 -11.46
CA ALA A 608 13.24 27.73 -11.40
C ALA A 608 12.50 28.41 -10.23
N PRO A 609 13.05 28.53 -9.00
CA PRO A 609 12.39 29.27 -7.92
C PRO A 609 12.16 30.75 -8.26
N ALA A 610 13.13 31.39 -8.93
CA ALA A 610 13.00 32.78 -9.37
C ALA A 610 11.90 32.95 -10.43
N ARG A 611 11.86 32.07 -11.44
CA ARG A 611 10.78 32.07 -12.45
C ARG A 611 9.41 31.79 -11.83
N CYS A 612 9.35 30.88 -10.86
CA CYS A 612 8.14 30.66 -10.07
C CYS A 612 7.67 31.94 -9.37
N ALA A 613 8.58 32.70 -8.76
CA ALA A 613 8.23 33.97 -8.13
C ALA A 613 7.76 35.03 -9.16
N GLN A 614 8.29 35.02 -10.39
CA GLN A 614 7.90 35.93 -11.46
C GLN A 614 6.46 35.71 -11.96
N GLU A 615 5.90 34.50 -11.84
CA GLU A 615 4.49 34.21 -12.16
C GLU A 615 3.51 34.97 -11.24
N VAL A 616 3.97 35.38 -10.05
CA VAL A 616 3.16 36.16 -9.10
C VAL A 616 3.34 37.65 -9.39
N SER A 617 2.47 38.19 -10.25
CA SER A 617 2.50 39.60 -10.61
C SER A 617 2.42 40.53 -9.38
N THR A 618 3.25 41.58 -9.38
CA THR A 618 3.28 42.60 -8.32
C THR A 618 1.94 43.32 -8.16
N SER A 619 1.10 43.37 -9.20
CA SER A 619 -0.26 43.93 -9.15
C SER A 619 -1.22 43.16 -8.24
N LEU A 620 -0.87 41.91 -7.88
CA LEU A 620 -1.66 41.09 -6.97
C LEU A 620 -1.45 41.47 -5.51
N SER A 621 -0.44 42.30 -5.20
CA SER A 621 -0.11 42.75 -3.83
C SER A 621 0.13 41.60 -2.84
N VAL A 622 0.66 40.48 -3.33
CA VAL A 622 1.05 39.34 -2.48
C VAL A 622 2.37 39.67 -1.77
N PRO A 623 2.46 39.53 -0.44
CA PRO A 623 3.72 39.78 0.28
C PRO A 623 4.86 38.87 -0.20
N TRP A 624 6.05 39.44 -0.40
CA TRP A 624 7.20 38.72 -0.96
C TRP A 624 7.64 37.50 -0.16
N HIS A 625 7.58 37.54 1.17
CA HIS A 625 7.91 36.38 2.01
C HIS A 625 7.02 35.16 1.69
N ARG A 626 5.75 35.37 1.31
CA ARG A 626 4.86 34.25 0.91
C ARG A 626 5.24 33.68 -0.44
N VAL A 627 5.58 34.55 -1.39
CA VAL A 627 6.08 34.14 -2.70
C VAL A 627 7.36 33.31 -2.53
N ALA A 628 8.27 33.76 -1.67
CA ALA A 628 9.47 33.02 -1.31
C ALA A 628 9.15 31.65 -0.71
N GLN A 629 8.26 31.57 0.28
CA GLN A 629 7.86 30.31 0.92
C GLN A 629 7.25 29.29 -0.05
N VAL A 630 6.42 29.75 -0.99
CA VAL A 630 5.77 28.88 -1.99
C VAL A 630 6.76 28.40 -3.04
N CYS A 631 7.64 29.29 -3.52
CA CYS A 631 8.56 28.98 -4.61
C CYS A 631 9.93 28.43 -4.15
N ALA A 632 10.24 28.47 -2.85
CA ALA A 632 11.51 27.98 -2.32
C ALA A 632 11.70 26.47 -2.58
N GLY A 633 12.74 26.16 -3.36
CA GLY A 633 13.07 24.81 -3.79
C GLY A 633 12.18 24.26 -4.91
N SER A 634 11.38 25.10 -5.58
CA SER A 634 10.58 24.64 -6.71
C SER A 634 11.46 24.27 -7.91
N ALA A 635 11.11 23.18 -8.60
CA ALA A 635 11.69 22.81 -9.89
C ALA A 635 10.87 23.37 -11.07
N SER A 636 9.84 24.17 -10.76
CA SER A 636 8.68 24.46 -11.59
C SER A 636 8.11 25.84 -11.23
N THR A 637 7.46 26.49 -12.19
CA THR A 637 6.68 27.72 -12.13
C THR A 637 5.27 27.51 -11.57
N THR A 638 4.77 26.27 -11.57
CA THR A 638 3.42 25.91 -11.12
C THR A 638 3.05 26.45 -9.73
N PRO A 639 3.92 26.36 -8.69
CA PRO A 639 3.58 26.88 -7.37
C PRO A 639 3.25 28.38 -7.39
N GLY A 640 3.95 29.16 -8.22
CA GLY A 640 3.70 30.58 -8.42
C GLY A 640 2.36 30.84 -9.10
N ARG A 641 2.04 30.08 -10.16
CA ARG A 641 0.74 30.15 -10.85
C ARG A 641 -0.42 29.79 -9.93
N CYS A 642 -0.25 28.75 -9.10
CA CYS A 642 -1.21 28.41 -8.06
C CYS A 642 -1.47 29.59 -7.13
N LEU A 643 -0.41 30.20 -6.60
CA LEU A 643 -0.54 31.34 -5.69
C LEU A 643 -1.18 32.56 -6.37
N ALA A 644 -0.82 32.83 -7.63
CA ALA A 644 -1.42 33.89 -8.44
C ALA A 644 -2.92 33.64 -8.68
N HIS A 645 -3.29 32.40 -9.03
CA HIS A 645 -4.67 31.97 -9.23
C HIS A 645 -5.50 32.15 -7.95
N HIS A 646 -4.99 31.67 -6.81
CA HIS A 646 -5.65 31.89 -5.51
C HIS A 646 -5.80 33.38 -5.21
N SER A 647 -4.77 34.20 -5.48
CA SER A 647 -4.81 35.64 -5.21
C SER A 647 -5.82 36.38 -6.09
N ARG A 648 -6.00 35.96 -7.34
CA ARG A 648 -7.00 36.51 -8.27
C ARG A 648 -8.43 36.16 -7.83
N HIS A 649 -8.69 34.91 -7.51
CA HIS A 649 -10.03 34.41 -7.18
C HIS A 649 -10.46 34.72 -5.74
N SER A 650 -9.49 34.81 -4.82
CA SER A 650 -9.79 34.99 -3.40
C SER A 650 -10.01 36.45 -2.99
N ARG A 651 -9.92 37.44 -3.90
CA ARG A 651 -10.27 38.84 -3.59
C ARG A 651 -11.68 39.01 -3.01
N LEU A 652 -12.57 38.03 -3.22
CA LEU A 652 -13.92 38.00 -2.65
C LEU A 652 -14.06 37.14 -1.37
N LEU A 653 -13.08 36.30 -1.02
CA LEU A 653 -13.17 35.30 0.08
C LEU A 653 -12.07 35.41 1.17
N LEU A 654 -11.09 36.29 1.01
CA LEU A 654 -9.82 36.34 1.77
C LEU A 654 -9.87 36.80 3.25
N ARG A 655 -11.03 36.73 3.93
CA ARG A 655 -11.04 36.84 5.40
C ARG A 655 -11.04 35.48 6.11
N ALA A 656 -11.20 34.36 5.40
CA ALA A 656 -11.49 33.06 6.02
C ALA A 656 -10.46 31.94 5.79
N LEU A 657 -9.52 32.08 4.86
CA LEU A 657 -8.53 31.03 4.60
C LEU A 657 -7.28 31.25 5.44
N ASP A 658 -6.87 30.21 6.16
CA ASP A 658 -5.59 30.16 6.87
C ASP A 658 -4.44 30.32 5.85
N ASP A 659 -3.69 31.40 6.01
CA ASP A 659 -2.60 31.79 5.11
C ASP A 659 -1.56 30.68 4.92
N ASN A 660 -1.34 29.84 5.95
CA ASN A 660 -0.41 28.73 5.87
C ASN A 660 -0.90 27.59 4.98
N GLN A 661 -2.22 27.39 4.90
CA GLN A 661 -2.81 26.32 4.10
C GLN A 661 -2.56 26.54 2.61
N VAL A 662 -2.69 27.78 2.14
CA VAL A 662 -2.41 28.15 0.74
C VAL A 662 -0.94 27.92 0.40
N VAL A 663 -0.02 28.24 1.31
CA VAL A 663 1.41 28.00 1.11
C VAL A 663 1.69 26.50 0.97
N ILE A 664 1.12 25.67 1.86
CA ILE A 664 1.30 24.21 1.82
C ILE A 664 0.73 23.60 0.54
N GLU A 665 -0.46 24.04 0.13
CA GLU A 665 -1.14 23.58 -1.08
C GLU A 665 -0.35 23.96 -2.33
N CYS A 666 -0.03 25.24 -2.51
CA CYS A 666 0.66 25.71 -3.71
C CYS A 666 2.10 25.22 -3.80
N ARG A 667 2.81 25.03 -2.69
CA ARG A 667 4.17 24.44 -2.71
C ARG A 667 4.19 23.02 -3.27
N ARG A 668 3.06 22.30 -3.19
CA ARG A 668 2.88 20.94 -3.74
C ARG A 668 2.13 20.93 -5.06
N ALA A 669 1.80 22.09 -5.62
CA ALA A 669 1.10 22.19 -6.88
C ALA A 669 1.95 21.64 -8.02
N VAL A 670 1.34 20.78 -8.84
CA VAL A 670 1.92 20.22 -10.05
C VAL A 670 1.00 20.56 -11.21
N ALA A 671 1.53 21.04 -12.32
CA ALA A 671 0.74 21.38 -13.49
C ALA A 671 0.03 20.12 -13.99
N ARG A 672 -1.28 20.23 -14.21
CA ARG A 672 -2.12 19.18 -14.77
C ARG A 672 -2.86 19.77 -15.95
N PRO A 673 -2.92 19.07 -17.10
CA PRO A 673 -3.77 19.49 -18.19
C PRO A 673 -5.20 19.69 -17.67
N ALA A 674 -5.82 20.82 -18.00
CA ALA A 674 -7.19 21.13 -17.61
C ALA A 674 -8.04 21.63 -18.77
N ALA A 675 -7.43 22.35 -19.73
CA ALA A 675 -8.11 22.80 -20.93
C ALA A 675 -7.21 22.72 -22.17
N LEU A 676 -7.84 22.70 -23.34
CA LEU A 676 -7.20 22.79 -24.64
C LEU A 676 -7.65 24.09 -25.31
N GLY A 677 -6.78 24.72 -26.09
CA GLY A 677 -7.13 25.87 -26.91
C GLY A 677 -6.48 25.79 -28.28
N ILE A 678 -7.16 26.21 -29.34
CA ILE A 678 -6.60 26.20 -30.69
C ILE A 678 -5.72 27.43 -30.86
N ALA A 679 -4.40 27.24 -30.90
CA ALA A 679 -3.44 28.32 -31.07
C ALA A 679 -3.26 28.71 -32.55
N LYS A 680 -3.25 27.72 -33.45
CA LYS A 680 -3.01 27.97 -34.88
C LYS A 680 -3.65 26.89 -35.73
N ALA A 681 -4.24 27.32 -36.85
CA ALA A 681 -4.59 26.46 -37.97
C ALA A 681 -3.92 27.00 -39.24
N SER A 682 -3.20 26.16 -39.98
CA SER A 682 -2.55 26.54 -41.23
C SER A 682 -2.61 25.44 -42.27
N TYR A 683 -2.82 25.82 -43.54
CA TYR A 683 -2.89 24.94 -44.69
C TYR A 683 -2.23 25.63 -45.90
N ASN A 684 -1.70 24.85 -46.84
CA ASN A 684 -0.90 25.37 -47.97
C ASN A 684 -1.72 25.64 -49.25
N CYS A 685 -3.04 25.56 -49.17
CA CYS A 685 -3.93 25.79 -50.31
C CYS A 685 -4.61 27.17 -50.18
N PRO A 686 -5.06 27.80 -51.28
CA PRO A 686 -5.80 29.06 -51.22
C PRO A 686 -7.08 28.95 -50.38
N GLU A 687 -7.72 27.79 -50.44
CA GLU A 687 -8.89 27.40 -49.66
C GLU A 687 -8.68 25.97 -49.17
N LEU A 688 -9.24 25.62 -48.01
CA LEU A 688 -9.16 24.26 -47.51
C LEU A 688 -10.04 23.35 -48.38
N ARG A 689 -9.40 22.53 -49.22
CA ARG A 689 -10.03 21.57 -50.14
C ARG A 689 -9.71 20.13 -49.74
N PRO A 690 -10.43 19.12 -50.29
CA PRO A 690 -10.07 17.72 -50.08
C PRO A 690 -8.59 17.47 -50.38
N MET A 691 -7.97 16.62 -49.57
CA MET A 691 -6.54 16.26 -49.66
C MET A 691 -5.56 17.42 -49.42
N CYS A 692 -6.03 18.63 -49.10
CA CYS A 692 -5.16 19.72 -48.69
C CYS A 692 -4.59 19.45 -47.29
N PRO A 693 -3.26 19.46 -47.10
CA PRO A 693 -2.66 19.23 -45.80
C PRO A 693 -2.93 20.42 -44.86
N LEU A 694 -3.56 20.10 -43.74
CA LEU A 694 -3.85 20.96 -42.61
C LEU A 694 -2.87 20.67 -41.47
N GLN A 695 -2.36 21.73 -40.87
CA GLN A 695 -1.62 21.71 -39.61
C GLN A 695 -2.43 22.43 -38.54
N LEU A 696 -2.64 21.75 -37.41
CA LEU A 696 -3.31 22.31 -36.23
C LEU A 696 -2.33 22.30 -35.05
N VAL A 697 -2.25 23.43 -34.36
CA VAL A 697 -1.48 23.59 -33.12
C VAL A 697 -2.46 23.90 -32.01
N LEU A 698 -2.54 23.02 -31.02
CA LEU A 698 -3.29 23.25 -29.79
C LEU A 698 -2.34 23.63 -28.67
N THR A 699 -2.73 24.61 -27.87
CA THR A 699 -2.10 24.91 -26.58
C THR A 699 -2.80 24.10 -25.49
N VAL A 700 -2.02 23.48 -24.62
CA VAL A 700 -2.51 22.76 -23.44
C VAL A 700 -2.34 23.66 -22.23
N LEU A 701 -3.47 24.01 -21.61
CA LEU A 701 -3.54 24.87 -20.45
C LEU A 701 -3.60 24.03 -19.18
N ASP A 702 -2.88 24.47 -18.16
CA ASP A 702 -2.92 23.87 -16.83
C ASP A 702 -4.21 24.27 -16.06
N GLN A 703 -4.40 23.72 -14.87
CA GLN A 703 -5.54 24.03 -14.00
C GLN A 703 -5.64 25.48 -13.54
N TYR A 704 -4.62 26.30 -13.83
CA TYR A 704 -4.58 27.73 -13.51
C TYR A 704 -4.78 28.60 -14.75
N GLY A 705 -4.92 27.99 -15.94
CA GLY A 705 -5.18 28.64 -17.21
C GLY A 705 -3.93 29.04 -18.00
N ASP A 706 -2.75 28.58 -17.59
CA ASP A 706 -1.48 28.93 -18.23
C ASP A 706 -0.94 27.78 -19.11
N PRO A 707 -0.20 28.08 -20.19
CA PRO A 707 0.40 27.03 -21.03
C PRO A 707 1.36 26.13 -20.24
N MET A 708 1.28 24.82 -20.49
CA MET A 708 2.13 23.81 -19.84
C MET A 708 3.55 23.76 -20.43
N VAL A 709 4.39 24.76 -20.17
CA VAL A 709 5.75 24.86 -20.76
C VAL A 709 6.74 23.82 -20.21
N GLU A 710 6.45 23.22 -19.05
CA GLU A 710 7.39 22.33 -18.37
C GLU A 710 7.40 20.91 -18.93
N ASN A 711 8.60 20.34 -19.05
CA ASN A 711 8.86 18.99 -19.57
C ASN A 711 8.20 17.92 -18.68
N TYR A 712 6.97 17.57 -19.02
CA TYR A 712 6.13 16.61 -18.32
C TYR A 712 6.51 15.16 -18.71
N HIS A 713 7.75 14.75 -18.43
CA HIS A 713 8.25 13.43 -18.83
C HIS A 713 7.89 12.29 -17.87
N GLN A 714 7.31 12.56 -16.69
CA GLN A 714 7.17 11.54 -15.65
C GLN A 714 5.84 10.78 -15.61
N VAL A 715 4.80 11.23 -16.34
CA VAL A 715 3.51 10.52 -16.36
C VAL A 715 3.32 9.85 -17.71
N ARG A 716 3.52 8.53 -17.75
CA ARG A 716 3.55 7.70 -18.98
C ARG A 716 2.31 7.84 -19.89
N ASP A 717 1.17 8.27 -19.36
CA ASP A 717 -0.11 8.26 -20.11
C ASP A 717 -0.77 9.63 -20.29
N ALA A 718 -0.22 10.72 -19.74
CA ALA A 718 -0.87 12.03 -19.72
C ALA A 718 -0.32 13.04 -20.76
N GLY A 719 0.48 12.56 -21.71
CA GLY A 719 1.25 13.41 -22.64
C GLY A 719 0.72 13.49 -24.06
N VAL A 720 -0.51 13.07 -24.35
CA VAL A 720 -1.07 13.07 -25.72
C VAL A 720 -2.44 13.74 -25.80
N VAL A 721 -2.67 14.45 -26.90
CA VAL A 721 -3.96 14.99 -27.31
C VAL A 721 -4.45 14.15 -28.49
N TYR A 722 -5.70 13.73 -28.47
CA TYR A 722 -6.37 13.02 -29.56
C TYR A 722 -7.24 13.99 -30.36
N VAL A 723 -7.34 13.77 -31.66
CA VAL A 723 -8.29 14.43 -32.55
C VAL A 723 -9.23 13.41 -33.16
N SER A 724 -10.52 13.70 -33.14
CA SER A 724 -11.51 13.00 -33.94
C SER A 724 -12.27 14.01 -34.81
N ALA A 725 -12.73 13.57 -35.97
CA ALA A 725 -13.55 14.38 -36.87
C ALA A 725 -14.87 13.67 -37.11
N THR A 726 -15.97 14.41 -36.98
CA THR A 726 -17.30 13.95 -37.37
C THR A 726 -17.80 14.77 -38.54
N PHE A 727 -18.22 14.11 -39.61
CA PHE A 727 -18.88 14.77 -40.73
C PHE A 727 -20.29 15.20 -40.29
N THR A 728 -20.60 16.48 -40.41
CA THR A 728 -21.87 17.06 -39.92
C THR A 728 -22.83 17.46 -41.03
N GLY A 729 -22.36 17.62 -42.27
CA GLY A 729 -23.22 17.89 -43.40
C GLY A 729 -22.47 18.27 -44.67
N SER A 730 -23.16 18.14 -45.80
CA SER A 730 -22.72 18.74 -47.06
C SER A 730 -23.28 20.15 -47.18
N TYR A 731 -22.44 21.08 -47.65
CA TYR A 731 -22.84 22.46 -47.97
C TYR A 731 -23.83 22.53 -49.15
N ASP A 732 -23.78 21.55 -50.06
CA ASP A 732 -24.65 21.52 -51.24
C ASP A 732 -25.25 20.12 -51.48
N PRO A 733 -26.59 19.95 -51.47
CA PRO A 733 -27.23 18.69 -51.85
C PRO A 733 -26.94 18.26 -53.30
N GLN A 734 -26.57 19.17 -54.21
CA GLN A 734 -26.18 18.82 -55.58
C GLN A 734 -24.83 18.11 -55.65
N HIS A 735 -23.96 18.34 -54.66
CA HIS A 735 -22.63 17.75 -54.55
C HIS A 735 -22.61 16.51 -53.63
N LYS A 736 -23.78 15.98 -53.25
CA LYS A 736 -23.90 14.67 -52.57
C LYS A 736 -23.49 13.49 -53.44
N LEU A 737 -23.25 13.70 -54.74
CA LEU A 737 -22.90 12.64 -55.66
C LEU A 737 -21.39 12.41 -55.69
N VAL A 738 -21.04 11.12 -55.65
CA VAL A 738 -19.82 10.48 -56.15
C VAL A 738 -18.81 9.93 -55.11
N HIS A 739 -18.86 10.32 -53.84
CA HIS A 739 -18.03 9.60 -52.84
C HIS A 739 -18.72 8.32 -52.34
N ARG A 740 -18.09 7.16 -52.56
CA ARG A 740 -18.54 5.82 -52.09
C ARG A 740 -18.53 5.65 -50.55
N GLY A 741 -18.19 6.69 -49.78
CA GLY A 741 -18.17 6.68 -48.32
C GLY A 741 -18.33 8.08 -47.74
N GLU A 742 -18.62 8.16 -46.44
CA GLU A 742 -18.68 9.44 -45.73
C GLU A 742 -17.31 10.11 -45.70
N PRO A 743 -17.21 11.43 -45.99
CA PRO A 743 -15.97 12.16 -45.86
C PRO A 743 -15.38 12.01 -44.45
N SER A 744 -14.06 11.86 -44.38
CA SER A 744 -13.34 11.53 -43.15
C SER A 744 -12.02 12.32 -43.06
N LEU A 745 -11.44 12.37 -41.85
CA LEU A 745 -10.13 12.96 -41.62
C LEU A 745 -9.05 11.87 -41.67
N GLN A 746 -8.06 12.05 -42.54
CA GLN A 746 -6.83 11.27 -42.61
C GLN A 746 -5.69 12.02 -41.93
N GLY A 747 -4.70 11.28 -41.43
CA GLY A 747 -3.53 11.81 -40.73
C GLY A 747 -3.41 11.29 -39.29
N PRO A 748 -2.45 11.81 -38.51
CA PRO A 748 -2.25 11.39 -37.12
C PRO A 748 -3.47 11.75 -36.26
N SER A 749 -4.07 10.74 -35.63
CA SER A 749 -5.20 10.91 -34.71
C SER A 749 -4.79 11.37 -33.31
N TYR A 750 -3.49 11.52 -33.06
CA TYR A 750 -2.95 12.04 -31.80
C TYR A 750 -1.68 12.84 -32.02
N ALA A 751 -1.39 13.74 -31.09
CA ALA A 751 -0.16 14.51 -31.02
C ALA A 751 0.36 14.53 -29.58
N THR A 752 1.68 14.43 -29.41
CA THR A 752 2.31 14.55 -28.09
C THR A 752 2.36 16.01 -27.65
N ILE A 753 2.23 16.23 -26.34
CA ILE A 753 2.35 17.54 -25.72
C ILE A 753 3.84 17.85 -25.55
N ALA A 754 4.33 18.85 -26.28
CA ALA A 754 5.70 19.34 -26.21
C ALA A 754 5.67 20.86 -25.98
N ASN A 755 6.35 21.33 -24.92
CA ASN A 755 6.39 22.75 -24.54
C ASN A 755 5.00 23.40 -24.46
N GLY A 756 4.02 22.68 -23.90
CA GLY A 756 2.65 23.15 -23.74
C GLY A 756 1.83 23.18 -25.02
N SER A 757 2.33 22.58 -26.10
CA SER A 757 1.65 22.53 -27.39
C SER A 757 1.53 21.11 -27.92
N ALA A 758 0.41 20.80 -28.57
CA ALA A 758 0.20 19.57 -29.31
C ALA A 758 0.04 19.91 -30.79
N VAL A 759 0.93 19.39 -31.63
CA VAL A 759 1.00 19.73 -33.07
C VAL A 759 0.56 18.56 -33.92
N PHE A 760 -0.60 18.71 -34.57
CA PHE A 760 -1.10 17.78 -35.58
C PHE A 760 -0.65 18.27 -36.95
N SER A 761 0.12 17.46 -37.66
CA SER A 761 0.64 17.78 -38.99
C SER A 761 0.10 16.79 -40.01
N ASN A 762 -0.06 17.25 -41.27
CA ASN A 762 -0.55 16.44 -42.39
C ASN A 762 -1.95 15.85 -42.15
N LEU A 763 -2.83 16.59 -41.47
CA LEU A 763 -4.25 16.26 -41.42
C LEU A 763 -4.87 16.56 -42.78
N GLN A 764 -5.68 15.68 -43.34
CA GLN A 764 -6.28 15.83 -44.66
C GLN A 764 -7.73 15.37 -44.64
N PHE A 765 -8.64 16.14 -45.22
CA PHE A 765 -10.02 15.71 -45.37
C PHE A 765 -10.20 14.99 -46.69
N THR A 766 -10.87 13.84 -46.68
CA THR A 766 -11.07 13.03 -47.90
C THR A 766 -12.16 13.56 -48.84
N GLY A 767 -13.01 14.46 -48.35
CA GLY A 767 -14.10 15.06 -49.12
C GLY A 767 -14.50 16.42 -48.58
N ALA A 768 -15.33 17.12 -49.37
CA ALA A 768 -15.84 18.44 -49.03
C ALA A 768 -17.03 18.37 -48.06
N GLY A 769 -17.27 19.46 -47.32
CA GLY A 769 -18.40 19.61 -46.40
C GLY A 769 -18.00 20.22 -45.04
N GLU A 770 -18.92 20.14 -44.08
CA GLU A 770 -18.72 20.66 -42.72
C GLU A 770 -18.33 19.52 -41.78
N PHE A 771 -17.21 19.69 -41.10
CA PHE A 771 -16.68 18.76 -40.12
C PHE A 771 -16.65 19.40 -38.74
N THR A 772 -16.95 18.61 -37.71
CA THR A 772 -16.70 18.98 -36.32
C THR A 772 -15.49 18.19 -35.82
N LEU A 773 -14.39 18.89 -35.57
CA LEU A 773 -13.20 18.34 -34.93
C LEU A 773 -13.37 18.42 -33.42
N THR A 774 -13.13 17.31 -32.72
CA THR A 774 -13.14 17.22 -31.26
C THR A 774 -11.74 16.84 -30.77
N PHE A 775 -11.19 17.63 -29.86
CA PHE A 775 -9.88 17.40 -29.26
C PHE A 775 -10.03 16.96 -27.81
N ARG A 776 -9.31 15.90 -27.42
CA ARG A 776 -9.41 15.27 -26.09
C ARG A 776 -8.03 14.99 -25.51
N ALA A 777 -7.83 15.20 -24.22
CA ALA A 777 -6.56 14.92 -23.54
C ALA A 777 -6.80 14.33 -22.15
N GLY A 778 -6.80 13.00 -22.01
CA GLY A 778 -7.00 12.34 -20.71
C GLY A 778 -8.36 12.62 -20.05
N GLU A 779 -8.56 12.07 -18.85
CA GLU A 779 -9.76 12.31 -18.05
C GLU A 779 -9.66 13.67 -17.36
N ARG A 780 -10.75 14.47 -17.40
CA ARG A 780 -10.91 15.80 -16.76
C ARG A 780 -10.33 17.01 -17.49
N VAL A 781 -9.81 16.86 -18.71
CA VAL A 781 -9.55 18.01 -19.58
C VAL A 781 -10.80 18.37 -20.35
N THR A 782 -11.14 19.65 -20.41
CA THR A 782 -12.27 20.11 -21.21
C THR A 782 -12.00 19.84 -22.69
N GLU A 783 -12.93 19.16 -23.36
CA GLU A 783 -12.86 18.93 -24.80
C GLU A 783 -12.91 20.27 -25.54
N GLU A 784 -12.07 20.43 -26.55
CA GLU A 784 -12.11 21.59 -27.45
C GLU A 784 -12.74 21.16 -28.77
N VAL A 785 -13.59 22.01 -29.34
CA VAL A 785 -14.37 21.69 -30.54
C VAL A 785 -14.19 22.76 -31.60
N ALA A 786 -13.78 22.36 -32.81
CA ALA A 786 -13.67 23.24 -33.96
C ALA A 786 -14.63 22.82 -35.06
N ARG A 787 -15.29 23.78 -35.71
CA ARG A 787 -16.00 23.53 -36.97
C ARG A 787 -15.11 23.91 -38.14
N VAL A 788 -14.96 23.00 -39.08
CA VAL A 788 -14.11 23.15 -40.25
C VAL A 788 -14.94 22.99 -41.51
N LEU A 789 -14.90 24.00 -42.36
CA LEU A 789 -15.52 23.96 -43.68
C LEU A 789 -14.47 23.59 -44.71
N VAL A 790 -14.71 22.50 -45.44
CA VAL A 790 -13.88 22.04 -46.56
C VAL A 790 -14.62 22.32 -47.85
N HIS A 791 -14.04 23.17 -48.69
CA HIS A 791 -14.63 23.58 -49.96
C HIS A 791 -14.47 22.49 -51.03
N PRO A 792 -15.46 22.30 -51.91
CA PRO A 792 -15.32 21.38 -53.03
C PRO A 792 -14.19 21.83 -53.95
N ASP A 793 -13.42 20.88 -54.45
CA ASP A 793 -12.44 21.15 -55.50
C ASP A 793 -13.09 20.95 -56.86
N LEU A 794 -13.80 21.99 -57.33
CA LEU A 794 -14.54 21.95 -58.59
C LEU A 794 -13.67 21.54 -59.78
N ALA A 795 -12.37 21.84 -59.76
CA ALA A 795 -11.43 21.43 -60.79
C ALA A 795 -11.15 19.93 -60.73
N ALA A 796 -10.94 19.38 -59.53
CA ALA A 796 -10.77 17.94 -59.32
C ALA A 796 -12.06 17.17 -59.62
N GLU A 797 -13.23 17.68 -59.25
CA GLU A 797 -14.53 17.09 -59.57
C GLU A 797 -14.79 17.07 -61.08
N ALA A 798 -14.48 18.17 -61.78
CA ALA A 798 -14.59 18.23 -63.24
C ALA A 798 -13.61 17.26 -63.92
N LEU A 799 -12.39 17.13 -63.39
CA LEU A 799 -11.40 16.15 -63.85
C LEU A 799 -11.91 14.72 -63.62
N HIS A 800 -12.35 14.41 -62.41
CA HIS A 800 -12.92 13.12 -62.01
C HIS A 800 -14.09 12.73 -62.93
N SER A 801 -15.09 13.60 -63.09
CA SER A 801 -16.24 13.38 -63.97
C SER A 801 -15.81 13.14 -65.43
N ARG A 802 -14.84 13.91 -65.93
CA ARG A 802 -14.29 13.74 -67.28
C ARG A 802 -13.58 12.40 -67.43
N CYS A 803 -12.74 12.02 -66.46
CA CYS A 803 -11.92 10.82 -66.51
C CYS A 803 -12.72 9.55 -66.29
N ASP A 804 -13.76 9.57 -65.46
CA ASP A 804 -14.70 8.45 -65.29
C ASP A 804 -15.55 8.23 -66.55
N LYS A 805 -16.11 9.32 -67.11
CA LYS A 805 -16.82 9.27 -68.41
C LYS A 805 -15.92 8.74 -69.52
N LEU A 806 -14.62 9.03 -69.46
CA LEU A 806 -13.66 8.53 -70.42
C LEU A 806 -13.28 7.06 -70.16
N PHE A 807 -13.17 6.66 -68.89
CA PHE A 807 -12.89 5.28 -68.49
C PHE A 807 -13.98 4.32 -69.00
N THR A 808 -15.24 4.71 -68.90
CA THR A 808 -16.37 3.91 -69.45
C THR A 808 -16.35 3.74 -70.97
N ARG A 809 -15.48 4.46 -71.71
CA ARG A 809 -15.30 4.31 -73.16
C ARG A 809 -14.22 3.29 -73.52
N PHE A 810 -13.47 2.75 -72.56
CA PHE A 810 -12.52 1.69 -72.82
C PHE A 810 -13.24 0.42 -73.32
N GLN A 811 -12.73 -0.14 -74.42
CA GLN A 811 -13.15 -1.44 -74.94
C GLN A 811 -12.15 -2.49 -74.53
N CYS A 812 -12.64 -3.61 -74.02
CA CYS A 812 -11.79 -4.76 -73.70
C CYS A 812 -11.26 -5.35 -75.00
N SER A 813 -9.94 -5.53 -75.13
CA SER A 813 -9.41 -6.33 -76.24
C SER A 813 -10.03 -7.73 -76.13
N ALA A 814 -10.75 -8.15 -77.17
CA ALA A 814 -11.45 -9.43 -77.20
C ALA A 814 -10.56 -10.52 -76.59
N GLN A 815 -11.03 -11.15 -75.51
CA GLN A 815 -10.26 -12.16 -74.82
C GLN A 815 -9.88 -13.22 -75.85
N SER A 816 -8.58 -13.47 -76.02
CA SER A 816 -8.13 -14.67 -76.69
C SER A 816 -8.89 -15.85 -76.07
N PRO A 817 -9.48 -16.76 -76.87
CA PRO A 817 -10.27 -17.87 -76.34
C PRO A 817 -9.45 -18.58 -75.26
N PRO A 818 -10.07 -19.01 -74.14
CA PRO A 818 -9.36 -19.57 -73.01
C PRO A 818 -8.57 -20.79 -73.47
N SER A 819 -7.27 -20.62 -73.71
CA SER A 819 -6.39 -21.74 -74.03
C SER A 819 -6.28 -22.59 -72.77
N LEU A 820 -6.66 -23.87 -72.87
CA LEU A 820 -6.71 -24.84 -71.78
C LEU A 820 -5.37 -25.02 -71.03
N ASN A 821 -4.25 -24.57 -71.60
CA ASN A 821 -2.95 -24.48 -70.93
C ASN A 821 -2.65 -23.03 -70.55
N ARG A 822 -3.20 -22.54 -69.43
CA ARG A 822 -2.82 -21.25 -68.86
C ARG A 822 -1.55 -21.42 -68.02
N ASP A 823 -0.40 -21.07 -68.60
CA ASP A 823 0.75 -20.61 -67.84
C ASP A 823 0.29 -19.49 -66.90
N HIS A 824 0.22 -19.78 -65.60
CA HIS A 824 -0.24 -18.84 -64.56
C HIS A 824 0.64 -17.58 -64.43
N GLN A 825 1.74 -17.49 -65.18
CA GLN A 825 2.70 -16.40 -65.09
C GLN A 825 2.57 -15.32 -66.19
N ARG A 826 1.74 -15.51 -67.24
CA ARG A 826 1.87 -14.67 -68.45
C ARG A 826 0.86 -13.57 -68.71
N ASN A 827 -0.20 -13.40 -67.92
CA ASN A 827 -1.15 -12.29 -68.12
C ASN A 827 -1.51 -11.59 -66.80
N GLU A 828 -0.50 -11.01 -66.15
CA GLU A 828 -0.70 -10.10 -65.01
C GLU A 828 -1.33 -8.77 -65.42
N LEU A 829 -1.34 -8.42 -66.71
CA LEU A 829 -1.88 -7.17 -67.24
C LEU A 829 -3.05 -7.42 -68.20
N GLN A 830 -4.13 -6.68 -68.03
CA GLN A 830 -5.25 -6.57 -68.95
C GLN A 830 -5.07 -5.32 -69.83
N LEU A 831 -5.14 -5.50 -71.15
CA LEU A 831 -5.09 -4.39 -72.10
C LEU A 831 -6.50 -3.85 -72.36
N LEU A 832 -6.63 -2.53 -72.28
CA LEU A 832 -7.82 -1.75 -72.56
C LEU A 832 -7.57 -0.87 -73.79
N ARG A 833 -8.54 -0.82 -74.70
CA ARG A 833 -8.45 -0.07 -75.97
C ARG A 833 -9.30 1.19 -75.87
N LEU A 834 -8.71 2.35 -76.14
CA LEU A 834 -9.42 3.63 -76.25
C LEU A 834 -9.36 4.14 -77.69
N PRO A 835 -10.46 4.64 -78.28
CA PRO A 835 -10.41 5.26 -79.61
C PRO A 835 -9.37 6.38 -79.69
N HIS A 836 -8.58 6.43 -80.76
CA HIS A 836 -7.51 7.42 -80.96
C HIS A 836 -7.97 8.87 -80.83
N GLY A 837 -9.21 9.19 -81.24
CA GLY A 837 -9.80 10.53 -81.10
C GLY A 837 -9.95 11.01 -79.65
N LEU A 838 -9.85 10.12 -78.66
CA LEU A 838 -9.94 10.46 -77.24
C LEU A 838 -8.58 10.52 -76.54
N GLN A 839 -7.46 10.33 -77.27
CA GLN A 839 -6.12 10.26 -76.71
C GLN A 839 -5.75 11.50 -75.89
N LEU A 840 -5.98 12.71 -76.41
CA LEU A 840 -5.61 13.96 -75.72
C LEU A 840 -6.38 14.12 -74.41
N SER A 841 -7.67 13.75 -74.40
CA SER A 841 -8.47 13.72 -73.17
C SER A 841 -7.92 12.72 -72.16
N ALA A 842 -7.45 11.57 -72.64
CA ALA A 842 -6.90 10.49 -71.82
C ALA A 842 -5.56 10.86 -71.19
N VAL A 843 -4.70 11.63 -71.87
CA VAL A 843 -3.44 12.13 -71.32
C VAL A 843 -3.69 12.95 -70.06
N SER A 844 -4.70 13.82 -70.05
CA SER A 844 -5.06 14.59 -68.85
C SER A 844 -5.58 13.73 -67.69
N CYS A 845 -6.02 12.50 -67.99
CA CYS A 845 -6.53 11.53 -67.03
C CYS A 845 -5.51 10.48 -66.61
N GLY A 846 -4.33 10.44 -67.23
CA GLY A 846 -3.32 9.41 -66.97
C GLY A 846 -2.91 9.36 -65.50
N GLN A 847 -2.57 10.52 -64.92
CA GLN A 847 -2.23 10.61 -63.50
C GLN A 847 -3.42 10.27 -62.61
N TYR A 848 -4.62 10.79 -62.94
CA TYR A 848 -5.85 10.47 -62.20
C TYR A 848 -6.10 8.96 -62.18
N TRP A 849 -5.97 8.25 -63.31
CA TRP A 849 -6.20 6.82 -63.37
C TRP A 849 -5.07 6.00 -62.73
N ALA A 850 -3.83 6.48 -62.80
CA ALA A 850 -2.74 5.89 -62.03
C ALA A 850 -3.06 5.95 -60.52
N ASP A 851 -3.47 7.12 -60.04
CA ASP A 851 -3.71 7.42 -58.63
C ASP A 851 -5.07 6.94 -58.10
N ASN A 852 -6.07 6.68 -58.95
CA ASN A 852 -7.43 6.30 -58.51
C ASN A 852 -7.92 4.96 -59.04
N THR A 853 -7.33 4.40 -60.10
CA THR A 853 -7.68 3.07 -60.64
C THR A 853 -6.56 2.03 -60.46
N GLY A 854 -5.53 2.33 -59.68
CA GLY A 854 -4.50 1.34 -59.34
C GLY A 854 -3.55 1.01 -60.46
N GLY A 855 -3.03 2.05 -61.13
CA GLY A 855 -1.96 1.89 -62.11
C GLY A 855 -2.46 1.52 -63.51
N LEU A 856 -3.54 2.16 -63.97
CA LEU A 856 -3.85 2.16 -65.40
C LEU A 856 -2.79 3.01 -66.13
N VAL A 857 -1.89 2.36 -66.87
CA VAL A 857 -0.76 3.04 -67.53
C VAL A 857 -0.90 2.96 -69.04
N PHE A 858 -0.50 4.02 -69.73
CA PHE A 858 -0.39 3.98 -71.19
C PHE A 858 0.64 2.92 -71.62
N SER A 859 0.23 2.01 -72.51
CA SER A 859 1.03 0.86 -72.94
C SER A 859 1.43 0.92 -74.43
N GLY A 860 0.86 1.82 -75.22
CA GLY A 860 1.23 2.00 -76.63
C GLY A 860 0.03 2.25 -77.56
N PHE A 861 0.22 1.99 -78.85
CA PHE A 861 -0.81 2.14 -79.87
C PHE A 861 -1.12 0.79 -80.53
N SER A 862 -2.39 0.55 -80.84
CA SER A 862 -2.87 -0.63 -81.56
C SER A 862 -3.39 -0.23 -82.95
N PRO A 863 -2.92 -0.88 -84.03
CA PRO A 863 -3.43 -0.64 -85.37
C PRO A 863 -4.93 -1.01 -85.50
N PRO A 864 -5.75 -0.25 -86.27
CA PRO A 864 -5.41 0.98 -86.98
C PRO A 864 -5.83 2.28 -86.26
N SER A 865 -6.38 2.24 -85.03
CA SER A 865 -7.06 3.43 -84.46
C SER A 865 -7.27 3.44 -82.95
N HIS A 866 -6.50 2.66 -82.18
CA HIS A 866 -6.69 2.59 -80.73
C HIS A 866 -5.41 2.90 -79.95
N VAL A 867 -5.59 3.54 -78.80
CA VAL A 867 -4.60 3.73 -77.76
C VAL A 867 -4.74 2.58 -76.75
N LEU A 868 -3.64 1.94 -76.38
CA LEU A 868 -3.62 0.84 -75.43
C LEU A 868 -3.24 1.36 -74.05
N TYR A 869 -4.02 0.97 -73.06
CA TYR A 869 -3.69 1.10 -71.65
C TYR A 869 -3.61 -0.28 -71.03
N ALA A 870 -2.69 -0.46 -70.08
CA ALA A 870 -2.54 -1.68 -69.31
C ALA A 870 -3.00 -1.45 -67.88
N LEU A 871 -3.77 -2.40 -67.34
CA LEU A 871 -4.20 -2.42 -65.94
C LEU A 871 -3.89 -3.82 -65.37
N PRO A 872 -3.37 -3.96 -64.14
CA PRO A 872 -3.23 -5.27 -63.52
C PRO A 872 -4.54 -6.06 -63.57
N ARG A 873 -4.48 -7.29 -64.08
CA ARG A 873 -5.66 -8.11 -64.32
C ARG A 873 -6.53 -8.32 -63.06
N PRO A 874 -5.96 -8.55 -61.87
CA PRO A 874 -6.78 -8.63 -60.66
C PRO A 874 -7.56 -7.34 -60.36
N LEU A 875 -7.02 -6.16 -60.73
CA LEU A 875 -7.72 -4.88 -60.58
C LEU A 875 -8.77 -4.67 -61.66
N TYR A 876 -8.50 -5.09 -62.89
CA TYR A 876 -9.52 -5.13 -63.93
C TYR A 876 -10.69 -6.04 -63.52
N ASP A 877 -10.40 -7.23 -63.02
CA ASP A 877 -11.40 -8.17 -62.53
C ASP A 877 -12.15 -7.56 -61.33
N LEU A 878 -11.46 -6.81 -60.45
CA LEU A 878 -12.10 -6.05 -59.37
C LEU A 878 -13.08 -4.98 -59.91
N PHE A 879 -12.69 -4.18 -60.90
CA PHE A 879 -13.55 -3.10 -61.43
C PHE A 879 -14.70 -3.59 -62.31
N THR A 880 -14.54 -4.76 -62.93
CA THR A 880 -15.51 -5.30 -63.88
C THR A 880 -16.31 -6.47 -63.32
N SER A 881 -15.94 -7.01 -62.15
CA SER A 881 -16.75 -7.99 -61.46
C SER A 881 -18.04 -7.35 -60.96
N ALA A 882 -19.17 -7.88 -61.44
CA ALA A 882 -20.50 -7.52 -60.96
C ALA A 882 -20.77 -8.03 -59.53
N ASP A 883 -19.85 -8.80 -58.93
CA ASP A 883 -20.05 -9.57 -57.71
C ASP A 883 -19.24 -9.01 -56.52
N ILE A 884 -18.84 -7.73 -56.53
CA ILE A 884 -18.21 -7.11 -55.36
C ILE A 884 -19.23 -7.11 -54.20
N PRO A 885 -18.90 -7.68 -53.02
CA PRO A 885 -19.78 -7.66 -51.87
C PRO A 885 -20.09 -6.22 -51.43
N ARG A 886 -21.38 -5.88 -51.35
CA ARG A 886 -21.86 -4.53 -50.97
C ARG A 886 -22.71 -4.60 -49.71
N ALA A 887 -22.73 -3.51 -48.94
CA ALA A 887 -23.45 -3.45 -47.67
C ALA A 887 -24.98 -3.63 -47.80
N ASP A 888 -25.55 -3.45 -49.00
CA ASP A 888 -26.97 -3.67 -49.31
C ASP A 888 -27.32 -5.13 -49.60
N MET A 889 -26.33 -6.01 -49.75
CA MET A 889 -26.52 -7.45 -49.98
C MET A 889 -26.90 -8.19 -48.68
N SER A 890 -27.75 -9.21 -48.79
CA SER A 890 -28.05 -10.10 -47.66
C SER A 890 -26.79 -10.85 -47.20
N ALA A 891 -26.76 -11.31 -45.95
CA ALA A 891 -25.63 -12.09 -45.44
C ALA A 891 -25.38 -13.38 -46.27
N TRP A 892 -26.44 -13.97 -46.85
CA TRP A 892 -26.32 -15.10 -47.77
C TRP A 892 -25.70 -14.67 -49.10
N ALA A 893 -26.15 -13.56 -49.69
CA ALA A 893 -25.59 -13.03 -50.93
C ALA A 893 -24.11 -12.62 -50.79
N LEU A 894 -23.72 -12.01 -49.66
CA LEU A 894 -22.33 -11.68 -49.34
C LEU A 894 -21.41 -12.92 -49.29
N LEU A 895 -21.96 -14.09 -48.94
CA LEU A 895 -21.22 -15.35 -48.94
C LEU A 895 -21.40 -16.17 -50.22
N GLY A 896 -22.21 -15.73 -51.18
CA GLY A 896 -22.57 -16.50 -52.38
C GLY A 896 -23.40 -17.75 -52.09
N LEU A 897 -24.22 -17.72 -51.03
CA LEU A 897 -25.12 -18.80 -50.62
C LEU A 897 -26.54 -18.55 -51.14
N GLN A 898 -27.34 -19.62 -51.25
CA GLN A 898 -28.79 -19.47 -51.45
C GLN A 898 -29.44 -18.91 -50.19
N GLU A 899 -30.41 -18.01 -50.36
CA GLU A 899 -31.13 -17.37 -49.26
C GLU A 899 -31.80 -18.44 -48.37
N GLY A 900 -31.58 -18.36 -47.06
CA GLY A 900 -32.11 -19.33 -46.08
C GLY A 900 -31.27 -20.60 -45.89
N GLU A 901 -30.07 -20.70 -46.47
CA GLU A 901 -29.14 -21.80 -46.20
C GLU A 901 -28.80 -21.88 -44.69
N THR A 902 -29.06 -23.04 -44.07
CA THR A 902 -28.82 -23.28 -42.63
C THR A 902 -27.69 -24.28 -42.36
N ASN A 903 -27.15 -24.93 -43.39
CA ASN A 903 -26.08 -25.91 -43.21
C ASN A 903 -24.78 -25.21 -42.81
N ARG A 904 -24.41 -25.31 -41.53
CA ARG A 904 -23.17 -24.72 -40.98
C ARG A 904 -21.90 -25.12 -41.74
N GLY A 905 -21.86 -26.33 -42.31
CA GLY A 905 -20.74 -26.79 -43.13
C GLY A 905 -20.67 -26.05 -44.47
N ALA A 906 -21.82 -25.77 -45.09
CA ALA A 906 -21.89 -24.95 -46.31
C ALA A 906 -21.50 -23.50 -46.03
N ILE A 907 -22.04 -22.91 -44.95
CA ILE A 907 -21.73 -21.53 -44.53
C ILE A 907 -20.24 -21.34 -44.27
N ARG A 908 -19.59 -22.26 -43.55
CA ARG A 908 -18.14 -22.18 -43.28
C ARG A 908 -17.29 -22.30 -44.53
N ARG A 909 -17.66 -23.20 -45.47
CA ARG A 909 -16.94 -23.34 -46.74
C ARG A 909 -17.08 -22.10 -47.61
N ALA A 910 -18.28 -21.54 -47.68
CA ALA A 910 -18.55 -20.31 -48.41
C ALA A 910 -17.80 -19.11 -47.80
N TYR A 911 -17.82 -18.96 -46.48
CA TYR A 911 -16.98 -17.96 -45.79
C TYR A 911 -15.51 -18.15 -46.10
N HIS A 912 -14.96 -19.36 -45.97
CA HIS A 912 -13.55 -19.61 -46.26
C HIS A 912 -13.17 -19.24 -47.70
N GLN A 913 -14.02 -19.57 -48.68
CA GLN A 913 -13.81 -19.20 -50.08
C GLN A 913 -13.83 -17.69 -50.28
N GLN A 914 -14.86 -17.01 -49.75
CA GLN A 914 -14.99 -15.56 -49.88
C GLN A 914 -13.92 -14.80 -49.10
N SER A 915 -13.58 -15.26 -47.89
CA SER A 915 -12.52 -14.66 -47.07
C SER A 915 -11.18 -14.77 -47.77
N LEU A 916 -10.86 -15.89 -48.44
CA LEU A 916 -9.65 -16.00 -49.26
C LEU A 916 -9.71 -15.12 -50.51
N GLN A 917 -10.89 -14.98 -51.14
CA GLN A 917 -11.06 -14.14 -52.31
C GLN A 917 -10.82 -12.65 -52.00
N TRP A 918 -11.29 -12.20 -50.82
CA TRP A 918 -11.29 -10.81 -50.38
C TRP A 918 -10.28 -10.51 -49.27
N HIS A 919 -9.41 -11.47 -48.90
CA HIS A 919 -8.42 -11.26 -47.83
C HIS A 919 -7.44 -10.13 -48.20
N PRO A 920 -7.14 -9.18 -47.29
CA PRO A 920 -6.15 -8.12 -47.54
C PRO A 920 -4.81 -8.64 -48.06
N ASP A 921 -4.33 -9.77 -47.54
CA ASP A 921 -3.05 -10.40 -47.95
C ASP A 921 -3.04 -10.89 -49.40
N LYS A 922 -4.17 -11.36 -49.94
CA LYS A 922 -4.24 -11.75 -51.36
C LYS A 922 -3.99 -10.55 -52.26
N TRP A 923 -4.41 -9.38 -51.79
CA TRP A 923 -4.21 -8.11 -52.46
C TRP A 923 -2.91 -7.44 -52.02
N HIS A 924 -2.15 -7.93 -51.04
CA HIS A 924 -0.95 -7.25 -50.51
C HIS A 924 0.15 -7.03 -51.56
N ALA A 925 0.35 -7.99 -52.47
CA ALA A 925 1.29 -7.82 -53.58
C ALA A 925 0.90 -6.65 -54.51
N LEU A 926 -0.40 -6.35 -54.60
CA LEU A 926 -0.96 -5.19 -55.31
C LEU A 926 -1.23 -4.01 -54.36
N ALA A 927 -1.25 -4.20 -53.05
CA ALA A 927 -1.61 -3.17 -52.09
C ALA A 927 -0.56 -2.05 -52.11
N ALA A 928 0.71 -2.40 -52.29
CA ALA A 928 1.77 -1.42 -52.46
C ALA A 928 1.57 -0.50 -53.69
N THR A 929 0.81 -0.94 -54.71
CA THR A 929 0.51 -0.16 -55.93
C THR A 929 -0.94 0.33 -55.98
N LEU A 930 -1.81 -0.18 -55.10
CA LEU A 930 -3.19 0.25 -54.97
C LEU A 930 -3.28 1.59 -54.24
N PRO A 931 -4.07 2.53 -54.77
CA PRO A 931 -4.43 3.74 -54.08
C PRO A 931 -5.02 3.44 -52.70
N PRO A 932 -4.75 4.27 -51.69
CA PRO A 932 -5.26 4.08 -50.33
C PRO A 932 -6.78 3.87 -50.26
N VAL A 933 -7.54 4.51 -51.17
CA VAL A 933 -8.99 4.35 -51.30
C VAL A 933 -9.38 2.89 -51.51
N TRP A 934 -8.69 2.17 -52.41
CA TRP A 934 -8.99 0.77 -52.71
C TRP A 934 -8.51 -0.19 -51.61
N GLN A 935 -7.43 0.14 -50.92
CA GLN A 935 -7.01 -0.63 -49.74
C GLN A 935 -8.09 -0.58 -48.65
N HIS A 936 -8.67 0.60 -48.41
CA HIS A 936 -9.77 0.78 -47.47
C HIS A 936 -11.05 0.07 -47.95
N GLU A 937 -11.41 0.19 -49.23
CA GLU A 937 -12.59 -0.47 -49.80
C GLU A 937 -12.48 -2.00 -49.72
N LEU A 938 -11.33 -2.59 -50.06
CA LEU A 938 -11.08 -4.03 -49.91
C LEU A 938 -11.11 -4.48 -48.45
N GLY A 939 -10.56 -3.68 -47.54
CA GLY A 939 -10.69 -3.93 -46.09
C GLY A 939 -12.15 -3.90 -45.62
N GLY A 940 -12.94 -2.96 -46.13
CA GLY A 940 -14.38 -2.88 -45.89
C GLY A 940 -15.16 -4.07 -46.43
N VAL A 941 -14.86 -4.51 -47.66
CA VAL A 941 -15.44 -5.72 -48.27
C VAL A 941 -15.14 -6.96 -47.44
N TYR A 942 -13.89 -7.13 -47.00
CA TYR A 942 -13.51 -8.23 -46.11
C TYR A 942 -14.30 -8.17 -44.78
N ALA A 943 -14.41 -6.99 -44.18
CA ALA A 943 -15.19 -6.80 -42.96
C ALA A 943 -16.68 -7.16 -43.15
N LEU A 944 -17.28 -6.80 -44.29
CA LEU A 944 -18.65 -7.20 -44.64
C LEU A 944 -18.80 -8.72 -44.77
N VAL A 945 -17.84 -9.41 -45.41
CA VAL A 945 -17.81 -10.87 -45.52
C VAL A 945 -17.71 -11.54 -44.14
N THR A 946 -16.85 -11.02 -43.25
CA THR A 946 -16.73 -11.50 -41.87
C THR A 946 -18.00 -11.25 -41.07
N GLN A 947 -18.60 -10.06 -41.19
CA GLN A 947 -19.85 -9.70 -40.51
C GLN A 947 -21.01 -10.59 -40.98
N ALA A 948 -21.09 -10.89 -42.28
CA ALA A 948 -22.10 -11.79 -42.84
C ALA A 948 -21.98 -13.21 -42.26
N TYR A 949 -20.76 -13.74 -42.14
CA TYR A 949 -20.51 -15.02 -41.49
C TYR A 949 -20.96 -15.03 -40.02
N ASP A 950 -20.61 -13.98 -39.27
CA ASP A 950 -21.00 -13.86 -37.86
C ASP A 950 -22.52 -13.79 -37.69
N GLN A 951 -23.23 -13.11 -38.60
CA GLN A 951 -24.70 -13.05 -38.60
C GLN A 951 -25.32 -14.44 -38.84
N LEU A 952 -24.78 -15.22 -39.78
CA LEU A 952 -25.32 -16.54 -40.14
C LEU A 952 -24.95 -17.66 -39.16
N VAL A 953 -23.86 -17.52 -38.41
CA VAL A 953 -23.40 -18.53 -37.44
C VAL A 953 -23.94 -18.30 -36.04
N LYS A 954 -24.29 -17.04 -35.68
CA LYS A 954 -24.94 -16.74 -34.40
C LYS A 954 -26.23 -17.57 -34.30
N PRO A 955 -26.39 -18.42 -33.26
CA PRO A 955 -27.62 -19.15 -33.06
C PRO A 955 -28.75 -18.14 -32.93
N SER A 956 -29.82 -18.30 -33.73
CA SER A 956 -31.03 -17.52 -33.56
C SER A 956 -31.52 -17.75 -32.13
N THR A 957 -31.26 -16.80 -31.25
CA THR A 957 -31.92 -16.75 -29.95
C THR A 957 -33.38 -16.46 -30.27
N SER A 958 -34.16 -17.51 -30.46
CA SER A 958 -35.61 -17.40 -30.60
C SER A 958 -36.12 -16.79 -29.29
N THR A 959 -36.29 -15.48 -29.27
CA THR A 959 -37.19 -14.81 -28.34
C THR A 959 -38.59 -15.26 -28.73
N HIS A 960 -39.03 -16.36 -28.13
CA HIS A 960 -40.43 -16.68 -27.95
C HIS A 960 -40.98 -15.91 -26.75
#